data_AF-A0A9Q9DU20-F1
#
_entry.id   AF-A0A9Q9DU20-F1
#
_cell.length_a   1.000
_cell.length_b   1.000
_cell.length_c   1.000
_cell.angle_alpha   90.00
_cell.angle_beta   90.00
_cell.angle_gamma   90.00
#
_symmetry.space_group_name_H-M   'P 1'
#
loop_
_entity.id
_entity.type
_entity.pdbx_description
1 polymer ?
#
loop_
_entity_poly.entity_id
_entity_poly.type
_entity_poly.pdbx_seq_one_letter_code
_entity_poly.pdbx_strand_id
1 'polypeptide(L)'
;MSSSQHLIKQIAVGRRKPGMTRKEYFDHRFRIHGAISDGIEDRDQKPQKYIQTQIFDAAFGPRAGGPLNANQHWCGRDDTTELFFRDWDHVITNFNSDYVKTKVGPDAPFFADFETSIVLMAREKQVQLQTRLASERPGKPLSQGNSTVAMYFISTPDNERYGGQLEPQLTPILTRALEQYCQDDACGIVANIGEVSEKFDLNSYFGGADAPKYALVYKIYLKDPSSVPAVRRSQLKFEAATKNLIDLHESFIVFSKEVVIMDVGENIRTHIHPPDMDANQNDELYPIAVLIDELKHDDVILRLNAIHRLNTIALALGAERTREELIPFLDESVEDEDEVLTALSEELGKFVEYVGGPEHAHVLLSPLENLAAIEEPLVREKAVESLNKICEELSQQQIEENFIPLVLRLSKADWFTSKISATGLYQTPYSRATPPSQEALRQHYGQLVHDDTPMVRRQAANNLAKFIKAMPPSIVIDEMIPLFQHLAADDQDSVRLLTVDILIAIAEAVPKEQQSSHGVLLTALRSLFEDKSWRVRYMVADRFEKIAKAVDEEVVNRDLVPAFVKLLKDTEAEVRSAIAGQIPGFCALLERETLLHEVMPSIEELVSDQSQHVRAALGTQISGLAPILGKEETISHLLPMFLQMLKDEFPDVRLNIISKLESVNNVIGIELLSQSLLPAIVQLAEDKQWRVRLAIIEYVPLLASQLGVQFFDEKLSSLCMSWLGDTVFSIREASTQNLKKLTEVFGVEWANDAIVPKVMAMGQHPNYLYRMTTCFAVSTLAPALSLDVIEQSIIPMMDKLVNDDIPNIRFNVAKSYGQLINTLKQLPEQGTVIALEKAGTPGQGCQKATDVITKSILPNLEKLQQDDDVDVRYFATTAAQSFTEAMQT
;
A
#
# COMPACT_ATOMS: atom_id res chain seq x y z
N MET A 1 -25.84 26.58 -30.41
CA MET A 1 -25.25 25.53 -31.25
C MET A 1 -23.77 25.50 -30.92
N SER A 2 -23.24 24.37 -30.44
CA SER A 2 -21.94 24.32 -29.74
C SER A 2 -20.76 24.57 -30.67
N SER A 3 -19.81 25.42 -30.23
CA SER A 3 -18.53 25.70 -30.89
C SER A 3 -17.52 24.54 -30.82
N SER A 4 -17.81 23.48 -30.05
CA SER A 4 -16.86 22.38 -29.79
C SER A 4 -16.57 21.45 -30.99
N GLN A 5 -17.38 21.46 -32.06
CA GLN A 5 -17.25 20.51 -33.19
C GLN A 5 -15.97 20.65 -34.04
N HIS A 6 -15.09 21.63 -33.76
CA HIS A 6 -13.88 21.86 -34.55
C HIS A 6 -12.57 21.82 -33.75
N LEU A 7 -12.63 21.70 -32.42
CA LEU A 7 -11.43 21.64 -31.59
C LEU A 7 -10.62 20.37 -31.86
N ILE A 8 -9.30 20.49 -31.75
CA ILE A 8 -8.36 19.37 -31.74
C ILE A 8 -8.05 19.05 -30.28
N LYS A 9 -8.13 17.79 -29.88
CA LYS A 9 -7.84 17.34 -28.52
C LYS A 9 -6.58 16.49 -28.50
N GLN A 10 -5.66 16.79 -27.58
CA GLN A 10 -4.68 15.82 -27.10
C GLN A 10 -5.27 15.06 -25.92
N ILE A 11 -5.22 13.73 -25.96
CA ILE A 11 -5.44 12.84 -24.82
C ILE A 11 -4.09 12.23 -24.45
N ALA A 12 -3.62 12.47 -23.23
CA ALA A 12 -2.46 11.80 -22.66
C ALA A 12 -2.87 10.92 -21.46
N VAL A 13 -2.17 9.81 -21.23
CA VAL A 13 -2.41 8.90 -20.10
C VAL A 13 -1.10 8.66 -19.37
N GLY A 14 -1.02 9.11 -18.11
CA GLY A 14 0.19 9.15 -17.32
C GLY A 14 0.29 8.05 -16.26
N ARG A 15 1.53 7.73 -15.89
CA ARG A 15 1.88 6.96 -14.69
C ARG A 15 2.80 7.82 -13.82
N ARG A 16 2.64 7.74 -12.51
CA ARG A 16 3.50 8.47 -11.57
C ARG A 16 4.91 7.89 -11.52
N LYS A 17 5.91 8.74 -11.32
CA LYS A 17 7.31 8.35 -11.20
C LYS A 17 7.56 7.41 -10.00
N PRO A 18 8.68 6.64 -10.00
CA PRO A 18 9.11 5.87 -8.84
C PRO A 18 9.25 6.71 -7.56
N GLY A 19 8.87 6.14 -6.42
CA GLY A 19 8.97 6.80 -5.11
C GLY A 19 7.88 7.83 -4.79
N MET A 20 6.88 8.02 -5.67
CA MET A 20 5.76 8.95 -5.45
C MET A 20 4.46 8.20 -5.11
N THR A 21 3.72 8.66 -4.11
CA THR A 21 2.36 8.18 -3.82
C THR A 21 1.35 8.73 -4.83
N ARG A 22 0.19 8.08 -4.94
CA ARG A 22 -0.89 8.54 -5.83
C ARG A 22 -1.42 9.93 -5.43
N LYS A 23 -1.49 10.21 -4.12
CA LYS A 23 -1.95 11.50 -3.59
C LYS A 23 -0.97 12.62 -3.93
N GLU A 24 0.34 12.43 -3.69
CA GLU A 24 1.36 13.40 -4.08
C GLU A 24 1.34 13.65 -5.58
N TYR A 25 1.18 12.61 -6.41
CA TYR A 25 1.05 12.76 -7.86
C TYR A 25 -0.14 13.64 -8.24
N PHE A 26 -1.33 13.39 -7.68
CA PHE A 26 -2.52 14.21 -7.94
C PHE A 26 -2.37 15.65 -7.43
N ASP A 27 -1.84 15.85 -6.22
CA ASP A 27 -1.60 17.18 -5.67
C ASP A 27 -0.57 17.96 -6.50
N HIS A 28 0.54 17.35 -6.94
CA HIS A 28 1.53 18.01 -7.82
C HIS A 28 0.92 18.35 -9.18
N ARG A 29 0.27 17.38 -9.84
CA ARG A 29 -0.32 17.57 -11.17
C ARG A 29 -1.40 18.65 -11.18
N PHE A 30 -2.25 18.68 -10.16
CA PHE A 30 -3.33 19.66 -10.07
C PHE A 30 -2.81 21.04 -9.62
N ARG A 31 -2.11 21.11 -8.48
CA ARG A 31 -1.76 22.38 -7.82
C ARG A 31 -0.52 23.05 -8.39
N ILE A 32 0.47 22.27 -8.82
CA ILE A 32 1.76 22.78 -9.33
C ILE A 32 1.73 22.80 -10.85
N HIS A 33 1.61 21.64 -11.50
CA HIS A 33 1.65 21.55 -12.95
C HIS A 33 0.47 22.27 -13.63
N GLY A 34 -0.74 22.17 -13.07
CA GLY A 34 -1.92 22.89 -13.53
C GLY A 34 -1.77 24.41 -13.42
N ALA A 35 -1.29 24.92 -12.28
CA ALA A 35 -1.03 26.35 -12.09
C ALA A 35 0.10 26.86 -13.02
N ILE A 36 1.18 26.08 -13.21
CA ILE A 36 2.23 26.41 -14.17
C ILE A 36 1.66 26.45 -15.61
N SER A 37 0.76 25.53 -15.96
CA SER A 37 0.14 25.49 -17.30
C SER A 37 -0.79 26.68 -17.58
N ASP A 38 -1.46 27.21 -16.55
CA ASP A 38 -2.36 28.38 -16.67
C ASP A 38 -1.64 29.73 -16.42
N GLY A 39 -0.41 29.73 -15.89
CA GLY A 39 0.30 30.94 -15.44
C GLY A 39 0.76 31.95 -16.49
N ILE A 40 0.57 31.68 -17.79
CA ILE A 40 0.80 32.66 -18.88
C ILE A 40 -0.52 33.35 -19.25
N GLU A 41 -0.54 34.65 -19.57
CA GLU A 41 -1.78 35.33 -20.01
C GLU A 41 -2.09 35.12 -21.50
N ASP A 42 -1.08 34.79 -22.31
CA ASP A 42 -1.23 34.61 -23.75
C ASP A 42 -2.03 33.33 -24.10
N ARG A 43 -3.17 33.53 -24.77
CA ARG A 43 -4.14 32.50 -25.17
C ARG A 43 -3.70 31.66 -26.38
N ASP A 44 -2.59 32.01 -27.01
CA ASP A 44 -1.94 31.20 -28.06
C ASP A 44 -0.78 30.33 -27.50
N GLN A 45 -0.34 30.60 -26.27
CA GLN A 45 0.74 29.89 -25.56
C GLN A 45 0.25 28.99 -24.40
N LYS A 46 -1.07 28.73 -24.35
CA LYS A 46 -1.70 27.75 -23.46
C LYS A 46 -2.81 26.98 -24.20
N PRO A 47 -3.24 25.80 -23.73
CA PRO A 47 -4.43 25.13 -24.26
C PRO A 47 -5.70 26.01 -24.22
N GLN A 48 -6.67 25.77 -25.09
CA GLN A 48 -7.99 26.40 -25.01
C GLN A 48 -8.78 25.89 -23.78
N LYS A 49 -8.60 24.62 -23.43
CA LYS A 49 -9.14 23.97 -22.24
C LYS A 49 -8.17 22.86 -21.79
N TYR A 50 -8.06 22.63 -20.50
CA TYR A 50 -7.30 21.53 -19.90
C TYR A 50 -8.19 20.85 -18.84
N ILE A 51 -8.48 19.57 -19.07
CA ILE A 51 -9.10 18.67 -18.09
C ILE A 51 -8.03 17.66 -17.63
N GLN A 52 -7.92 17.44 -16.32
CA GLN A 52 -7.20 16.31 -15.75
C GLN A 52 -8.22 15.29 -15.22
N THR A 53 -8.01 14.00 -15.44
CA THR A 53 -8.95 12.96 -15.01
C THR A 53 -8.22 11.94 -14.13
N GLN A 54 -8.57 11.84 -12.85
CA GLN A 54 -7.82 11.04 -11.86
C GLN A 54 -8.29 9.57 -11.86
N ILE A 55 -7.34 8.62 -12.00
CA ILE A 55 -7.47 7.13 -12.00
C ILE A 55 -8.92 6.66 -12.20
N PHE A 56 -9.68 6.30 -11.17
CA PHE A 56 -9.33 5.71 -9.89
C PHE A 56 -9.13 4.18 -10.03
N ASP A 57 -9.86 3.52 -10.92
CA ASP A 57 -9.82 2.07 -11.23
C ASP A 57 -9.53 1.82 -12.73
N ALA A 58 -9.09 0.62 -13.12
CA ALA A 58 -8.70 0.30 -14.49
C ALA A 58 -8.70 -1.20 -14.81
N ALA A 59 -8.90 -1.56 -16.08
CA ALA A 59 -8.76 -2.93 -16.57
C ALA A 59 -8.05 -2.98 -17.93
N PHE A 60 -7.01 -3.82 -18.01
CA PHE A 60 -6.09 -3.94 -19.14
C PHE A 60 -6.22 -5.29 -19.86
N GLY A 61 -5.84 -5.33 -21.13
CA GLY A 61 -5.70 -6.57 -21.90
C GLY A 61 -4.59 -7.48 -21.34
N PRO A 62 -4.72 -8.82 -21.47
CA PRO A 62 -3.65 -9.74 -21.10
C PRO A 62 -2.50 -9.64 -22.11
N ARG A 63 -1.25 -9.72 -21.68
CA ARG A 63 -0.09 -9.63 -22.58
C ARG A 63 -0.01 -10.82 -23.55
N ALA A 64 -0.03 -10.55 -24.84
CA ALA A 64 0.19 -11.55 -25.88
C ALA A 64 1.55 -12.26 -25.68
N GLY A 65 1.59 -13.59 -25.81
CA GLY A 65 2.80 -14.40 -25.61
C GLY A 65 3.35 -14.44 -24.18
N GLY A 66 2.71 -13.80 -23.20
CA GLY A 66 3.09 -13.87 -21.78
C GLY A 66 2.67 -15.18 -21.10
N PRO A 67 3.16 -15.44 -19.86
CA PRO A 67 2.57 -16.48 -19.01
C PRO A 67 1.10 -16.17 -18.69
N LEU A 68 0.37 -17.17 -18.17
CA LEU A 68 -1.04 -17.03 -17.83
C LEU A 68 -1.27 -15.81 -16.93
N ASN A 69 -2.24 -14.95 -17.31
CA ASN A 69 -2.59 -13.70 -16.64
C ASN A 69 -1.44 -12.67 -16.54
N ALA A 70 -0.46 -12.71 -17.44
CA ALA A 70 0.57 -11.68 -17.52
C ALA A 70 -0.03 -10.31 -17.89
N ASN A 71 0.30 -9.29 -17.11
CA ASN A 71 0.06 -7.89 -17.45
C ASN A 71 1.05 -7.40 -18.52
N GLN A 72 0.63 -6.37 -19.26
CA GLN A 72 1.51 -5.60 -20.12
C GLN A 72 2.58 -4.88 -19.30
N HIS A 73 3.77 -4.66 -19.87
CA HIS A 73 4.84 -3.92 -19.18
C HIS A 73 4.45 -2.47 -18.91
N TRP A 74 3.62 -1.92 -19.79
CA TRP A 74 2.99 -0.61 -19.67
C TRP A 74 1.71 -0.62 -18.82
N CYS A 75 1.33 -1.69 -18.08
CA CYS A 75 0.16 -1.63 -17.19
C CYS A 75 0.28 -0.61 -16.04
N GLY A 76 -0.88 -0.18 -15.54
CA GLY A 76 -1.03 0.74 -14.39
C GLY A 76 -0.95 2.21 -14.81
N ARG A 77 -2.01 2.98 -14.59
CA ARG A 77 -2.08 4.41 -14.90
C ARG A 77 -2.68 5.20 -13.74
N ASP A 78 -2.29 6.46 -13.63
CA ASP A 78 -2.66 7.35 -12.54
C ASP A 78 -3.59 8.48 -12.98
N ASP A 79 -3.41 9.07 -14.16
CA ASP A 79 -4.35 10.05 -14.71
C ASP A 79 -4.51 9.97 -16.24
N THR A 80 -5.58 10.60 -16.75
CA THR A 80 -5.65 11.09 -18.13
C THR A 80 -5.58 12.62 -18.14
N THR A 81 -5.20 13.19 -19.28
CA THR A 81 -5.15 14.63 -19.52
C THR A 81 -5.70 14.94 -20.88
N GLU A 82 -6.66 15.86 -20.94
CA GLU A 82 -7.31 16.30 -22.17
C GLU A 82 -7.03 17.79 -22.39
N LEU A 83 -6.15 18.08 -23.35
CA LEU A 83 -5.82 19.44 -23.76
C LEU A 83 -6.54 19.74 -25.08
N PHE A 84 -7.31 20.82 -25.11
CA PHE A 84 -8.09 21.22 -26.28
C PHE A 84 -7.41 22.40 -26.97
N PHE A 85 -7.42 22.42 -28.30
CA PHE A 85 -6.80 23.45 -29.13
C PHE A 85 -7.77 23.86 -30.25
N ARG A 86 -7.70 25.13 -30.68
CA ARG A 86 -8.59 25.67 -31.72
C ARG A 86 -8.35 25.01 -33.08
N ASP A 87 -7.08 24.78 -33.42
CA ASP A 87 -6.60 24.17 -34.66
C ASP A 87 -5.17 23.64 -34.49
N TRP A 88 -4.56 23.13 -35.58
CA TRP A 88 -3.20 22.57 -35.57
C TRP A 88 -2.12 23.65 -35.41
N ASP A 89 -2.36 24.87 -35.85
CA ASP A 89 -1.37 25.94 -35.76
C ASP A 89 -1.30 26.48 -34.32
N HIS A 90 -2.43 26.43 -33.58
CA HIS A 90 -2.47 26.62 -32.13
C HIS A 90 -1.72 25.52 -31.35
N VAL A 91 -1.85 24.25 -31.74
CA VAL A 91 -1.06 23.14 -31.15
C VAL A 91 0.44 23.42 -31.28
N ILE A 92 0.87 23.76 -32.50
CA ILE A 92 2.28 24.03 -32.82
C ILE A 92 2.79 25.26 -32.07
N THR A 93 2.00 26.32 -31.97
CA THR A 93 2.36 27.57 -31.27
C THR A 93 2.51 27.32 -29.77
N ASN A 94 1.54 26.64 -29.15
CA ASN A 94 1.60 26.28 -27.73
C ASN A 94 2.85 25.45 -27.40
N PHE A 95 3.06 24.31 -28.06
CA PHE A 95 4.18 23.41 -27.75
C PHE A 95 5.55 23.94 -28.17
N ASN A 96 5.61 24.92 -29.09
CA ASN A 96 6.87 25.60 -29.42
C ASN A 96 7.13 26.87 -28.62
N SER A 97 6.19 27.33 -27.80
CA SER A 97 6.36 28.54 -26.98
C SER A 97 7.55 28.43 -26.02
N ASP A 98 8.22 29.54 -25.78
CA ASP A 98 9.30 29.61 -24.78
C ASP A 98 8.76 29.32 -23.38
N TYR A 99 7.49 29.66 -23.10
CA TYR A 99 6.84 29.35 -21.82
C TYR A 99 6.69 27.85 -21.60
N VAL A 100 6.16 27.10 -22.56
CA VAL A 100 6.04 25.63 -22.43
C VAL A 100 7.43 24.99 -22.34
N LYS A 101 8.42 25.46 -23.10
CA LYS A 101 9.80 24.93 -23.08
C LYS A 101 10.56 25.22 -21.79
N THR A 102 10.31 26.36 -21.12
CA THR A 102 11.10 26.81 -19.95
C THR A 102 10.37 26.72 -18.61
N LYS A 103 9.05 26.53 -18.62
CA LYS A 103 8.21 26.43 -17.40
C LYS A 103 7.43 25.14 -17.32
N VAL A 104 6.62 24.81 -18.32
CA VAL A 104 5.69 23.65 -18.26
C VAL A 104 6.43 22.31 -18.44
N GLY A 105 7.24 22.18 -19.49
CA GLY A 105 7.99 20.96 -19.80
C GLY A 105 9.00 20.55 -18.70
N PRO A 106 9.82 21.46 -18.17
CA PRO A 106 10.78 21.16 -17.11
C PRO A 106 10.18 20.68 -15.77
N ASP A 107 8.86 20.83 -15.56
CA ASP A 107 8.18 20.30 -14.37
C ASP A 107 7.85 18.79 -14.49
N ALA A 108 7.73 18.26 -15.71
CA ALA A 108 7.32 16.86 -15.92
C ALA A 108 8.20 15.80 -15.21
N PRO A 109 9.55 15.92 -15.14
CA PRO A 109 10.39 14.97 -14.39
C PRO A 109 10.13 14.90 -12.88
N PHE A 110 9.41 15.88 -12.29
CA PHE A 110 9.06 15.82 -10.88
C PHE A 110 7.92 14.85 -10.58
N PHE A 111 7.11 14.46 -11.58
CA PHE A 111 5.95 13.59 -11.38
C PHE A 111 5.82 12.42 -12.37
N ALA A 112 6.33 12.53 -13.60
CA ALA A 112 6.00 11.60 -14.69
C ALA A 112 6.95 10.41 -14.82
N ASP A 113 6.38 9.26 -15.18
CA ASP A 113 7.08 8.14 -15.80
C ASP A 113 6.93 8.24 -17.33
N PHE A 114 7.99 8.73 -17.99
CA PHE A 114 8.00 8.97 -19.44
C PHE A 114 8.00 7.69 -20.29
N GLU A 115 8.48 6.55 -19.78
CA GLU A 115 8.55 5.29 -20.54
C GLU A 115 7.14 4.75 -20.85
N THR A 116 6.15 5.12 -20.02
CA THR A 116 4.78 4.61 -20.13
C THR A 116 3.74 5.64 -20.55
N SER A 117 4.17 6.83 -20.96
CA SER A 117 3.27 7.87 -21.46
C SER A 117 2.59 7.44 -22.77
N ILE A 118 1.26 7.41 -22.77
CA ILE A 118 0.44 7.15 -23.97
C ILE A 118 -0.17 8.48 -24.41
N VAL A 119 -0.04 8.85 -25.69
CA VAL A 119 -0.59 10.10 -26.22
C VAL A 119 -1.32 9.87 -27.54
N LEU A 120 -2.49 10.49 -27.69
CA LEU A 120 -3.33 10.48 -28.87
C LEU A 120 -3.78 11.92 -29.21
N MET A 121 -3.74 12.30 -30.48
CA MET A 121 -4.51 13.45 -30.97
C MET A 121 -5.83 12.97 -31.55
N ALA A 122 -6.91 13.69 -31.29
CA ALA A 122 -8.25 13.27 -31.65
C ALA A 122 -9.20 14.44 -31.92
N ARG A 123 -10.34 14.12 -32.55
CA ARG A 123 -11.53 14.99 -32.60
C ARG A 123 -12.70 14.35 -31.88
N GLU A 124 -13.45 15.17 -31.15
CA GLU A 124 -14.68 14.74 -30.50
C GLU A 124 -15.83 14.63 -31.49
N LYS A 125 -16.44 13.44 -31.53
CA LYS A 125 -17.75 13.21 -32.11
C LYS A 125 -18.73 12.89 -30.98
N GLN A 126 -19.77 13.73 -30.86
CA GLN A 126 -20.88 13.48 -29.94
C GLN A 126 -21.66 12.24 -30.41
N VAL A 127 -21.92 11.30 -29.50
CA VAL A 127 -22.63 10.04 -29.79
C VAL A 127 -23.97 10.04 -29.07
N GLN A 128 -25.04 9.69 -29.78
CA GLN A 128 -26.36 9.54 -29.17
C GLN A 128 -26.43 8.23 -28.37
N LEU A 129 -27.03 8.29 -27.18
CA LEU A 129 -27.19 7.17 -26.26
C LEU A 129 -28.62 7.16 -25.71
N GLN A 130 -29.30 6.01 -25.76
CA GLN A 130 -30.71 5.86 -25.35
C GLN A 130 -30.86 5.02 -24.06
N THR A 131 -30.05 5.32 -23.05
CA THR A 131 -30.26 4.86 -21.67
C THR A 131 -31.33 5.71 -20.98
N ARG A 132 -31.98 5.16 -19.94
CA ARG A 132 -32.92 5.90 -19.08
C ARG A 132 -32.26 7.15 -18.52
N LEU A 133 -31.08 7.01 -17.93
CA LEU A 133 -30.33 8.13 -17.33
C LEU A 133 -29.93 9.22 -18.34
N ALA A 134 -29.61 8.87 -19.59
CA ALA A 134 -29.38 9.86 -20.65
C ALA A 134 -30.68 10.57 -21.05
N SER A 135 -31.80 9.83 -21.10
CA SER A 135 -33.13 10.34 -21.45
C SER A 135 -33.69 11.30 -20.40
N GLU A 136 -33.29 11.14 -19.13
CA GLU A 136 -33.63 12.03 -18.01
C GLU A 136 -32.81 13.33 -17.96
N ARG A 137 -31.74 13.44 -18.77
CA ARG A 137 -30.84 14.61 -18.83
C ARG A 137 -30.81 15.31 -20.21
N PRO A 138 -31.95 15.57 -20.87
CA PRO A 138 -31.96 16.15 -22.21
C PRO A 138 -31.37 17.57 -22.22
N GLY A 139 -30.29 17.76 -22.99
CA GLY A 139 -29.67 19.07 -23.21
C GLY A 139 -28.77 19.60 -22.08
N LYS A 140 -28.49 18.82 -21.02
CA LYS A 140 -27.42 19.17 -20.07
C LYS A 140 -26.03 18.93 -20.70
N PRO A 141 -25.02 19.80 -20.45
CA PRO A 141 -23.64 19.52 -20.87
C PRO A 141 -23.12 18.23 -20.23
N LEU A 142 -22.41 17.39 -21.00
CA LEU A 142 -21.90 16.10 -20.51
C LEU A 142 -20.72 16.26 -19.54
N SER A 143 -19.80 17.18 -19.83
CA SER A 143 -18.65 17.47 -18.96
C SER A 143 -18.93 18.75 -18.18
N GLN A 144 -19.03 18.61 -16.86
CA GLN A 144 -19.09 19.72 -15.90
C GLN A 144 -17.78 19.88 -15.11
N GLY A 145 -16.78 19.03 -15.36
CA GLY A 145 -15.47 19.11 -14.70
C GLY A 145 -15.39 18.46 -13.33
N ASN A 146 -16.39 17.65 -12.96
CA ASN A 146 -16.44 16.81 -11.75
C ASN A 146 -16.92 15.37 -12.06
N SER A 147 -17.16 15.05 -13.33
CA SER A 147 -17.95 13.89 -13.74
C SER A 147 -17.16 12.58 -13.63
N THR A 148 -17.84 11.51 -13.20
CA THR A 148 -17.28 10.15 -13.27
C THR A 148 -17.37 9.66 -14.71
N VAL A 149 -16.26 9.17 -15.27
CA VAL A 149 -16.16 8.75 -16.67
C VAL A 149 -15.44 7.42 -16.80
N ALA A 150 -15.81 6.61 -17.79
CA ALA A 150 -14.97 5.53 -18.28
C ALA A 150 -14.32 5.95 -19.60
N MET A 151 -12.98 5.93 -19.68
CA MET A 151 -12.24 6.15 -20.91
C MET A 151 -11.73 4.81 -21.44
N TYR A 152 -12.31 4.35 -22.54
CA TYR A 152 -12.01 3.07 -23.17
C TYR A 152 -11.18 3.28 -24.44
N PHE A 153 -9.91 2.91 -24.36
CA PHE A 153 -8.90 3.07 -25.39
C PHE A 153 -8.89 1.84 -26.30
N ILE A 154 -9.09 2.07 -27.60
CA ILE A 154 -9.21 1.04 -28.64
C ILE A 154 -7.96 1.06 -29.53
N SER A 155 -7.20 -0.03 -29.47
CA SER A 155 -6.14 -0.35 -30.42
C SER A 155 -6.69 -1.23 -31.55
N THR A 156 -6.10 -1.15 -32.74
CA THR A 156 -6.40 -2.04 -33.87
C THR A 156 -5.29 -3.08 -34.07
N PRO A 157 -5.59 -4.27 -34.63
CA PRO A 157 -4.57 -5.31 -34.87
C PRO A 157 -3.44 -4.89 -35.83
N ASP A 158 -3.61 -3.84 -36.62
CA ASP A 158 -2.63 -3.22 -37.51
C ASP A 158 -1.95 -1.96 -36.93
N ASN A 159 -2.28 -1.59 -35.68
CA ASN A 159 -1.69 -0.46 -34.95
C ASN A 159 -1.92 0.91 -35.65
N GLU A 160 -3.06 1.04 -36.33
CA GLU A 160 -3.52 2.25 -37.03
C GLU A 160 -3.90 3.34 -36.01
N ARG A 161 -3.57 4.59 -36.36
CA ARG A 161 -3.84 5.79 -35.54
C ARG A 161 -5.09 6.53 -35.98
N TYR A 162 -5.47 6.44 -37.26
CA TYR A 162 -6.61 7.18 -37.78
C TYR A 162 -7.94 6.45 -37.57
N GLY A 163 -8.73 6.94 -36.60
CA GLY A 163 -9.99 6.31 -36.18
C GLY A 163 -11.15 6.43 -37.17
N GLY A 164 -11.05 7.26 -38.20
CA GLY A 164 -12.19 7.69 -39.00
C GLY A 164 -12.91 6.57 -39.78
N GLN A 165 -12.20 5.47 -40.11
CA GLN A 165 -12.82 4.29 -40.75
C GLN A 165 -13.40 3.30 -39.72
N LEU A 166 -12.90 3.31 -38.50
CA LEU A 166 -13.20 2.35 -37.44
C LEU A 166 -14.41 2.80 -36.59
N GLU A 167 -14.49 4.09 -36.26
CA GLU A 167 -15.57 4.65 -35.43
C GLU A 167 -16.98 4.31 -35.96
N PRO A 168 -17.31 4.47 -37.25
CA PRO A 168 -18.65 4.15 -37.76
C PRO A 168 -19.03 2.66 -37.61
N GLN A 169 -18.05 1.76 -37.52
CA GLN A 169 -18.24 0.33 -37.34
C GLN A 169 -18.43 -0.04 -35.87
N LEU A 170 -17.64 0.57 -34.97
CA LEU A 170 -17.63 0.24 -33.55
C LEU A 170 -18.71 0.96 -32.74
N THR A 171 -18.99 2.24 -33.02
CA THR A 171 -19.89 3.06 -32.20
C THR A 171 -21.29 2.43 -32.04
N PRO A 172 -21.96 1.95 -33.11
CA PRO A 172 -23.29 1.35 -33.00
C PRO A 172 -23.33 0.02 -32.23
N ILE A 173 -22.19 -0.64 -32.07
CA ILE A 173 -22.05 -1.88 -31.29
C ILE A 173 -21.90 -1.52 -29.81
N LEU A 174 -21.06 -0.52 -29.49
CA LEU A 174 -20.84 -0.06 -28.13
C LEU A 174 -22.08 0.62 -27.54
N THR A 175 -22.75 1.51 -28.29
CA THR A 175 -23.98 2.16 -27.80
C THR A 175 -25.06 1.14 -27.48
N ARG A 176 -25.28 0.15 -28.35
CA ARG A 176 -26.24 -0.94 -28.10
C ARG A 176 -25.88 -1.76 -26.85
N ALA A 177 -24.60 -2.00 -26.59
CA ALA A 177 -24.16 -2.69 -25.38
C ALA A 177 -24.41 -1.85 -24.12
N LEU A 178 -24.14 -0.54 -24.17
CA LEU A 178 -24.42 0.39 -23.07
C LEU A 178 -25.93 0.55 -22.83
N GLU A 179 -26.73 0.69 -23.89
CA GLU A 179 -28.18 0.72 -23.84
C GLU A 179 -28.77 -0.58 -23.27
N GLN A 180 -28.13 -1.72 -23.48
CA GLN A 180 -28.60 -2.99 -22.91
C GLN A 180 -28.27 -3.16 -21.41
N TYR A 181 -27.12 -2.68 -20.94
CA TYR A 181 -26.58 -3.06 -19.62
C TYR A 181 -26.29 -1.89 -18.66
N CYS A 182 -26.38 -0.63 -19.12
CA CYS A 182 -26.06 0.59 -18.36
C CYS A 182 -27.24 1.60 -18.33
N GLN A 183 -28.49 1.11 -18.35
CA GLN A 183 -29.70 1.94 -18.41
C GLN A 183 -29.78 3.03 -17.34
N ASP A 184 -29.36 2.72 -16.12
CA ASP A 184 -29.36 3.63 -14.96
C ASP A 184 -27.95 4.14 -14.60
N ASP A 185 -26.96 3.82 -15.44
CA ASP A 185 -25.53 3.93 -15.13
C ASP A 185 -24.77 4.90 -16.04
N ALA A 186 -25.10 4.93 -17.34
CA ALA A 186 -24.43 5.77 -18.32
C ALA A 186 -25.36 6.89 -18.78
N CYS A 187 -24.92 8.15 -18.66
CA CYS A 187 -25.70 9.34 -19.03
C CYS A 187 -25.29 9.97 -20.38
N GLY A 188 -24.16 9.54 -20.96
CA GLY A 188 -23.74 9.99 -22.29
C GLY A 188 -22.45 9.34 -22.76
N ILE A 189 -22.08 9.57 -24.03
CA ILE A 189 -20.84 9.06 -24.62
C ILE A 189 -20.29 10.04 -25.68
N VAL A 190 -18.98 10.19 -25.71
CA VAL A 190 -18.22 10.90 -26.74
C VAL A 190 -17.20 9.95 -27.35
N ALA A 191 -17.12 9.92 -28.67
CA ALA A 191 -16.08 9.21 -29.41
C ALA A 191 -14.95 10.20 -29.74
N ASN A 192 -13.75 9.96 -29.21
CA ASN A 192 -12.54 10.74 -29.53
C ASN A 192 -11.81 10.00 -30.65
N ILE A 193 -12.05 10.42 -31.89
CA ILE A 193 -11.55 9.76 -33.11
C ILE A 193 -10.10 10.16 -33.32
N GLY A 194 -9.19 9.19 -33.38
CA GLY A 194 -7.77 9.41 -33.57
C GLY A 194 -7.45 10.12 -34.89
N GLU A 195 -6.57 11.10 -34.82
CA GLU A 195 -6.13 11.99 -35.90
C GLU A 195 -4.60 11.93 -36.03
N VAL A 196 -4.11 11.98 -37.27
CA VAL A 196 -2.67 12.00 -37.59
C VAL A 196 -2.35 13.28 -38.35
N SER A 197 -1.23 13.92 -38.00
CA SER A 197 -0.79 15.16 -38.64
C SER A 197 0.67 15.05 -39.06
N GLU A 198 0.95 15.40 -40.31
CA GLU A 198 2.32 15.57 -40.81
C GLU A 198 3.03 16.79 -40.19
N LYS A 199 2.28 17.73 -39.58
CA LYS A 199 2.84 18.96 -39.00
C LYS A 199 3.39 18.81 -37.58
N PHE A 200 3.01 17.75 -36.84
CA PHE A 200 3.38 17.59 -35.43
C PHE A 200 3.37 16.10 -35.03
N ASP A 201 4.54 15.54 -34.70
CA ASP A 201 4.65 14.19 -34.15
C ASP A 201 4.66 14.20 -32.62
N LEU A 202 3.75 13.44 -32.03
CA LEU A 202 3.51 13.34 -30.60
C LEU A 202 4.60 12.52 -29.89
N ASN A 203 5.07 11.45 -30.56
CA ASN A 203 6.03 10.52 -29.99
C ASN A 203 7.38 11.21 -29.74
N SER A 204 7.78 12.08 -30.67
CA SER A 204 8.99 12.91 -30.56
C SER A 204 8.96 13.91 -29.39
N TYR A 205 7.78 14.26 -28.86
CA TYR A 205 7.63 15.29 -27.82
C TYR A 205 7.48 14.72 -26.39
N PHE A 206 6.73 13.62 -26.23
CA PHE A 206 6.36 13.10 -24.89
C PHE A 206 7.04 11.78 -24.48
N GLY A 207 7.82 11.15 -25.37
CA GLY A 207 8.31 9.79 -25.16
C GLY A 207 7.23 8.73 -25.50
N GLY A 208 7.52 7.46 -25.20
CA GLY A 208 6.60 6.35 -25.49
C GLY A 208 6.60 5.89 -26.96
N ALA A 209 7.77 5.80 -27.61
CA ALA A 209 7.87 5.31 -28.99
C ALA A 209 7.31 3.88 -29.16
N ASP A 210 7.51 3.03 -28.14
CA ASP A 210 7.08 1.64 -28.06
C ASP A 210 5.70 1.45 -27.39
N ALA A 211 5.04 2.54 -26.99
CA ALA A 211 3.70 2.48 -26.42
C ALA A 211 2.65 2.14 -27.51
N PRO A 212 1.54 1.48 -27.16
CA PRO A 212 0.55 1.08 -28.17
C PRO A 212 -0.16 2.29 -28.75
N LYS A 213 -0.58 2.19 -30.02
CA LYS A 213 -1.28 3.27 -30.71
C LYS A 213 -2.79 3.00 -30.64
N TYR A 214 -3.56 4.08 -30.51
CA TYR A 214 -4.99 4.00 -30.30
C TYR A 214 -5.72 4.75 -31.42
N ALA A 215 -6.62 4.05 -32.11
CA ALA A 215 -7.43 4.64 -33.18
C ALA A 215 -8.62 5.42 -32.62
N LEU A 216 -9.10 5.08 -31.41
CA LEU A 216 -10.35 5.60 -30.87
C LEU A 216 -10.34 5.55 -29.35
N VAL A 217 -10.85 6.59 -28.68
CA VAL A 217 -11.10 6.58 -27.24
C VAL A 217 -12.56 6.95 -26.97
N TYR A 218 -13.34 6.01 -26.46
CA TYR A 218 -14.69 6.30 -26.00
C TYR A 218 -14.66 6.84 -24.59
N LYS A 219 -15.26 8.00 -24.39
CA LYS A 219 -15.47 8.60 -23.07
C LYS A 219 -16.93 8.48 -22.70
N ILE A 220 -17.23 7.60 -21.76
CA ILE A 220 -18.58 7.24 -21.32
C ILE A 220 -18.83 7.97 -20.00
N TYR A 221 -19.83 8.84 -19.94
CA TYR A 221 -20.18 9.60 -18.74
C TYR A 221 -21.08 8.75 -17.85
N LEU A 222 -20.65 8.52 -16.62
CA LEU A 222 -21.29 7.63 -15.66
C LEU A 222 -22.07 8.41 -14.60
N LYS A 223 -22.96 7.71 -13.90
CA LYS A 223 -23.65 8.23 -12.71
C LYS A 223 -22.65 8.52 -11.60
N ASP A 224 -21.91 7.49 -11.19
CA ASP A 224 -20.96 7.48 -10.07
C ASP A 224 -20.05 6.22 -10.16
N PRO A 225 -19.05 6.01 -9.27
CA PRO A 225 -18.17 4.85 -9.31
C PRO A 225 -18.86 3.47 -9.18
N SER A 226 -20.09 3.38 -8.65
CA SER A 226 -20.82 2.11 -8.56
C SER A 226 -21.26 1.57 -9.93
N SER A 227 -21.24 2.39 -10.98
CA SER A 227 -21.54 1.98 -12.36
C SER A 227 -20.45 1.15 -13.05
N VAL A 228 -19.25 1.02 -12.46
CA VAL A 228 -18.12 0.25 -13.03
C VAL A 228 -18.52 -1.17 -13.48
N PRO A 229 -19.24 -1.99 -12.69
CA PRO A 229 -19.63 -3.35 -13.09
C PRO A 229 -20.59 -3.37 -14.29
N ALA A 230 -21.46 -2.36 -14.43
CA ALA A 230 -22.37 -2.25 -15.57
C ALA A 230 -21.61 -1.97 -16.88
N VAL A 231 -20.67 -1.02 -16.82
CA VAL A 231 -19.78 -0.70 -17.96
C VAL A 231 -18.92 -1.90 -18.32
N ARG A 232 -18.33 -2.62 -17.34
CA ARG A 232 -17.55 -3.84 -17.60
C ARG A 232 -18.38 -4.95 -18.25
N ARG A 233 -19.67 -5.11 -17.90
CA ARG A 233 -20.59 -6.04 -18.61
C ARG A 233 -20.82 -5.62 -20.07
N SER A 234 -21.01 -4.31 -20.31
CA SER A 234 -21.16 -3.75 -21.66
C SER A 234 -19.90 -3.95 -22.51
N GLN A 235 -18.73 -3.69 -21.93
CA GLN A 235 -17.43 -3.86 -22.57
C GLN A 235 -17.20 -5.32 -22.98
N LEU A 236 -17.38 -6.29 -22.09
CA LEU A 236 -17.20 -7.71 -22.45
C LEU A 236 -18.13 -8.16 -23.59
N LYS A 237 -19.31 -7.54 -23.73
CA LYS A 237 -20.26 -7.81 -24.82
C LYS A 237 -19.87 -7.12 -26.12
N PHE A 238 -19.33 -5.91 -26.04
CA PHE A 238 -18.71 -5.21 -27.16
C PHE A 238 -17.49 -6.00 -27.68
N GLU A 239 -16.53 -6.32 -26.82
CA GLU A 239 -15.30 -7.07 -27.16
C GLU A 239 -15.59 -8.42 -27.82
N ALA A 240 -16.58 -9.16 -27.31
CA ALA A 240 -17.02 -10.42 -27.92
C ALA A 240 -17.57 -10.24 -29.35
N ALA A 241 -18.18 -9.09 -29.65
CA ALA A 241 -18.70 -8.75 -30.98
C ALA A 241 -17.64 -8.11 -31.91
N THR A 242 -16.58 -7.51 -31.35
CA THR A 242 -15.59 -6.71 -32.10
C THR A 242 -14.18 -7.30 -32.13
N LYS A 243 -13.95 -8.49 -31.56
CA LYS A 243 -12.67 -9.23 -31.50
C LYS A 243 -11.85 -9.37 -32.80
N ASN A 244 -12.43 -9.12 -33.97
CA ASN A 244 -11.76 -9.15 -35.28
C ASN A 244 -11.39 -7.75 -35.80
N LEU A 245 -11.82 -6.69 -35.11
CA LEU A 245 -11.68 -5.28 -35.47
C LEU A 245 -10.81 -4.50 -34.49
N ILE A 246 -10.65 -5.01 -33.26
CA ILE A 246 -9.87 -4.38 -32.19
C ILE A 246 -8.86 -5.37 -31.61
N ASP A 247 -7.71 -4.86 -31.16
CA ASP A 247 -6.74 -5.66 -30.43
C ASP A 247 -7.10 -5.67 -28.93
N LEU A 248 -7.49 -6.84 -28.41
CA LEU A 248 -7.86 -7.04 -27.00
C LEU A 248 -6.66 -7.17 -26.05
N HIS A 249 -5.43 -7.32 -26.56
CA HIS A 249 -4.21 -7.32 -25.77
C HIS A 249 -3.73 -5.90 -25.46
N GLU A 250 -3.92 -4.98 -26.41
CA GLU A 250 -3.47 -3.58 -26.30
C GLU A 250 -4.58 -2.58 -25.93
N SER A 251 -5.86 -2.91 -26.16
CA SER A 251 -7.00 -2.10 -25.70
C SER A 251 -7.20 -2.18 -24.18
N PHE A 252 -7.55 -1.06 -23.54
CA PHE A 252 -7.74 -0.99 -22.08
C PHE A 252 -8.79 0.07 -21.69
N ILE A 253 -9.36 -0.06 -20.50
CA ILE A 253 -10.31 0.92 -19.93
C ILE A 253 -9.79 1.47 -18.60
N VAL A 254 -10.07 2.75 -18.35
CA VAL A 254 -9.85 3.41 -17.05
C VAL A 254 -11.16 4.08 -16.60
N PHE A 255 -11.41 4.11 -15.29
CA PHE A 255 -12.62 4.61 -14.65
C PHE A 255 -12.28 5.75 -13.71
N SER A 256 -12.52 6.97 -14.14
CA SER A 256 -11.85 8.19 -13.68
C SER A 256 -12.82 9.28 -13.24
N LYS A 257 -12.31 10.27 -12.52
CA LYS A 257 -13.06 11.47 -12.13
C LYS A 257 -12.45 12.71 -12.80
N GLU A 258 -13.25 13.44 -13.59
CA GLU A 258 -12.83 14.68 -14.23
C GLU A 258 -12.55 15.78 -13.20
N VAL A 259 -11.56 16.62 -13.51
CA VAL A 259 -11.27 17.91 -12.89
C VAL A 259 -10.88 18.90 -13.98
N VAL A 260 -11.61 20.02 -14.13
CA VAL A 260 -11.17 21.09 -15.05
C VAL A 260 -10.05 21.89 -14.38
N ILE A 261 -8.92 22.00 -15.08
CA ILE A 261 -7.81 22.87 -14.68
C ILE A 261 -8.13 24.30 -15.14
N MET A 262 -8.39 24.47 -16.43
CA MET A 262 -8.62 25.78 -17.05
C MET A 262 -9.51 25.63 -18.28
N ASP A 263 -10.31 26.66 -18.56
CA ASP A 263 -11.09 26.81 -19.79
C ASP A 263 -11.09 28.29 -20.19
N VAL A 264 -10.36 28.62 -21.25
CA VAL A 264 -10.19 29.99 -21.76
C VAL A 264 -11.50 30.52 -22.38
N GLY A 265 -12.44 29.63 -22.74
CA GLY A 265 -13.75 30.00 -23.28
C GLY A 265 -14.72 30.42 -22.19
N GLU A 266 -14.80 29.62 -21.13
CA GLU A 266 -15.66 29.86 -19.95
C GLU A 266 -14.97 30.71 -18.85
N ASN A 267 -13.74 31.17 -19.10
CA ASN A 267 -12.90 31.94 -18.18
C ASN A 267 -12.62 31.23 -16.82
N ILE A 268 -12.47 29.91 -16.86
CA ILE A 268 -12.08 29.07 -15.71
C ILE A 268 -10.56 29.02 -15.62
N ARG A 269 -10.00 29.20 -14.42
CA ARG A 269 -8.55 29.27 -14.13
C ARG A 269 -8.16 28.48 -12.88
N THR A 270 -6.93 27.96 -12.84
CA THR A 270 -6.33 27.35 -11.64
C THR A 270 -5.67 28.41 -10.75
N HIS A 271 -6.46 29.04 -9.87
CA HIS A 271 -5.92 29.98 -8.88
C HIS A 271 -5.38 29.26 -7.63
N ILE A 272 -4.09 28.92 -7.64
CA ILE A 272 -3.27 28.74 -6.42
C ILE A 272 -1.91 29.40 -6.67
N HIS A 273 -1.77 30.68 -6.30
CA HIS A 273 -0.46 31.32 -6.20
C HIS A 273 0.16 31.04 -4.81
N PRO A 274 1.47 30.74 -4.73
CA PRO A 274 2.25 30.97 -3.51
C PRO A 274 2.32 32.48 -3.22
N PRO A 275 2.53 32.90 -1.96
CA PRO A 275 2.53 34.31 -1.61
C PRO A 275 3.81 35.00 -2.10
N ASP A 276 3.64 35.97 -3.02
CA ASP A 276 4.61 37.04 -3.27
C ASP A 276 3.87 38.39 -3.23
N MET A 277 4.55 39.41 -2.69
CA MET A 277 3.92 40.68 -2.28
C MET A 277 3.68 41.63 -3.45
N ASP A 278 2.43 42.08 -3.69
CA ASP A 278 2.02 43.48 -3.48
C ASP A 278 0.56 43.81 -3.88
N ALA A 279 -0.07 44.65 -3.05
CA ALA A 279 -1.16 45.61 -3.34
C ALA A 279 -2.51 45.16 -3.97
N ASN A 280 -3.53 44.89 -3.12
CA ASN A 280 -4.70 45.80 -2.93
C ASN A 280 -5.74 45.25 -1.91
N GLN A 281 -6.10 46.06 -0.90
CA GLN A 281 -6.93 45.65 0.26
C GLN A 281 -8.45 45.54 0.02
N ASN A 282 -8.93 45.36 -1.22
CA ASN A 282 -10.37 45.27 -1.52
C ASN A 282 -10.82 43.97 -2.24
N ASP A 283 -9.90 43.12 -2.69
CA ASP A 283 -10.25 41.86 -3.39
C ASP A 283 -10.30 40.62 -2.47
N GLU A 284 -9.89 40.74 -1.20
CA GLU A 284 -9.80 39.61 -0.25
C GLU A 284 -11.14 38.92 0.03
N LEU A 285 -12.29 39.59 -0.15
CA LEU A 285 -13.61 39.07 0.20
C LEU A 285 -14.27 38.19 -0.87
N TYR A 286 -13.85 38.26 -2.13
CA TYR A 286 -14.52 37.53 -3.22
C TYR A 286 -14.28 36.00 -3.16
N PRO A 287 -13.06 35.49 -2.91
CA PRO A 287 -12.83 34.05 -2.77
C PRO A 287 -13.54 33.43 -1.56
N ILE A 288 -13.75 34.22 -0.49
CA ILE A 288 -14.41 33.78 0.75
C ILE A 288 -15.91 33.64 0.52
N ALA A 289 -16.53 34.57 -0.22
CA ALA A 289 -17.94 34.47 -0.60
C ALA A 289 -18.20 33.17 -1.41
N VAL A 290 -17.31 32.84 -2.36
CA VAL A 290 -17.38 31.59 -3.12
C VAL A 290 -17.24 30.37 -2.19
N LEU A 291 -16.29 30.35 -1.25
CA LEU A 291 -16.14 29.24 -0.30
C LEU A 291 -17.35 29.08 0.65
N ILE A 292 -18.01 30.17 1.03
CA ILE A 292 -19.24 30.15 1.85
C ILE A 292 -20.44 29.66 1.03
N ASP A 293 -20.52 30.01 -0.25
CA ASP A 293 -21.52 29.45 -1.18
C ASP A 293 -21.25 27.96 -1.49
N GLU A 294 -19.97 27.54 -1.59
CA GLU A 294 -19.58 26.13 -1.78
C GLU A 294 -20.02 25.23 -0.63
N LEU A 295 -20.04 25.72 0.62
CA LEU A 295 -20.60 24.99 1.78
C LEU A 295 -22.09 24.67 1.63
N LYS A 296 -22.83 25.39 0.77
CA LYS A 296 -24.25 25.17 0.48
C LYS A 296 -24.50 24.54 -0.89
N HIS A 297 -23.46 24.13 -1.60
CA HIS A 297 -23.59 23.62 -2.97
C HIS A 297 -24.27 22.25 -3.00
N ASP A 298 -25.04 21.95 -4.04
CA ASP A 298 -25.66 20.62 -4.28
C ASP A 298 -24.63 19.47 -4.51
N ASP A 299 -23.34 19.78 -4.57
CA ASP A 299 -22.27 18.82 -4.87
C ASP A 299 -21.45 18.56 -3.59
N VAL A 300 -21.59 17.34 -3.08
CA VAL A 300 -20.91 16.79 -1.90
C VAL A 300 -19.40 17.03 -1.96
N ILE A 301 -18.80 16.97 -3.16
CA ILE A 301 -17.36 17.12 -3.37
C ILE A 301 -16.95 18.58 -3.17
N LEU A 302 -17.79 19.53 -3.56
CA LEU A 302 -17.55 20.95 -3.34
C LEU A 302 -17.79 21.30 -1.86
N ARG A 303 -18.85 20.79 -1.24
CA ARG A 303 -19.05 20.91 0.23
C ARG A 303 -17.84 20.36 1.00
N LEU A 304 -17.40 19.14 0.69
CA LEU A 304 -16.23 18.50 1.31
C LEU A 304 -14.93 19.29 1.11
N ASN A 305 -14.69 19.83 -0.09
CA ASN A 305 -13.54 20.69 -0.37
C ASN A 305 -13.59 22.02 0.41
N ALA A 306 -14.78 22.60 0.57
CA ALA A 306 -14.99 23.81 1.37
C ALA A 306 -14.83 23.53 2.88
N ILE A 307 -15.29 22.37 3.37
CA ILE A 307 -15.03 21.88 4.74
C ILE A 307 -13.52 21.79 5.00
N HIS A 308 -12.75 21.16 4.10
CA HIS A 308 -11.29 21.11 4.19
C HIS A 308 -10.58 22.48 4.05
N ARG A 309 -11.33 23.56 3.81
CA ARG A 309 -10.85 24.95 3.74
C ARG A 309 -11.51 25.85 4.79
N LEU A 310 -12.24 25.30 5.77
CA LEU A 310 -12.87 26.07 6.84
C LEU A 310 -11.90 27.00 7.58
N ASN A 311 -10.66 26.54 7.79
CA ASN A 311 -9.59 27.35 8.36
C ASN A 311 -9.35 28.66 7.58
N THR A 312 -9.43 28.62 6.25
CA THR A 312 -9.21 29.76 5.35
C THR A 312 -10.39 30.73 5.42
N ILE A 313 -11.61 30.19 5.50
CA ILE A 313 -12.84 30.99 5.71
C ILE A 313 -12.76 31.71 7.06
N ALA A 314 -12.44 30.99 8.14
CA ALA A 314 -12.40 31.53 9.49
C ALA A 314 -11.26 32.53 9.72
N LEU A 315 -10.07 32.30 9.14
CA LEU A 315 -8.96 33.26 9.15
C LEU A 315 -9.38 34.62 8.59
N ALA A 316 -10.18 34.62 7.53
CA ALA A 316 -10.52 35.84 6.81
C ALA A 316 -11.86 36.48 7.24
N LEU A 317 -12.75 35.71 7.90
CA LEU A 317 -13.85 36.28 8.70
C LEU A 317 -13.32 36.97 9.98
N GLY A 318 -12.25 36.42 10.55
CA GLY A 318 -11.72 36.83 11.86
C GLY A 318 -12.51 36.22 13.02
N ALA A 319 -11.84 36.01 14.15
CA ALA A 319 -12.34 35.20 15.26
C ALA A 319 -13.73 35.59 15.80
N GLU A 320 -14.08 36.88 15.81
CA GLU A 320 -15.40 37.36 16.25
C GLU A 320 -16.52 36.85 15.33
N ARG A 321 -16.42 37.10 14.03
CA ARG A 321 -17.40 36.66 13.03
C ARG A 321 -17.38 35.15 12.82
N THR A 322 -16.25 34.48 13.02
CA THR A 322 -16.20 33.02 13.07
C THR A 322 -17.15 32.48 14.14
N ARG A 323 -17.16 33.06 15.35
CA ARG A 323 -18.04 32.64 16.44
C ARG A 323 -19.50 33.03 16.24
N GLU A 324 -19.76 34.21 15.69
CA GLU A 324 -21.11 34.78 15.58
C GLU A 324 -21.86 34.39 14.30
N GLU A 325 -21.14 34.03 13.22
CA GLU A 325 -21.72 33.69 11.92
C GLU A 325 -21.37 32.26 11.49
N LEU A 326 -20.08 31.89 11.46
CA LEU A 326 -19.66 30.60 10.88
C LEU A 326 -20.01 29.41 11.78
N ILE A 327 -19.73 29.46 13.08
CA ILE A 327 -20.04 28.34 13.98
C ILE A 327 -21.56 28.06 14.07
N PRO A 328 -22.46 29.05 14.23
CA PRO A 328 -23.91 28.81 14.16
C PRO A 328 -24.36 28.23 12.81
N PHE A 329 -23.77 28.70 11.70
CA PHE A 329 -24.09 28.14 10.38
C PHE A 329 -23.68 26.66 10.26
N LEU A 330 -22.52 26.27 10.79
CA LEU A 330 -22.08 24.86 10.81
C LEU A 330 -22.93 24.00 11.74
N ASP A 331 -23.41 24.56 12.85
CA ASP A 331 -24.31 23.89 13.81
C ASP A 331 -25.71 23.63 13.20
N GLU A 332 -26.21 24.56 12.38
CA GLU A 332 -27.42 24.35 11.56
C GLU A 332 -27.20 23.38 10.38
N SER A 333 -25.95 23.14 9.97
CA SER A 333 -25.59 22.33 8.79
C SER A 333 -25.16 20.90 9.13
N VAL A 334 -25.57 20.36 10.28
CA VAL A 334 -25.29 18.98 10.70
C VAL A 334 -26.13 17.91 9.99
N GLU A 335 -27.05 18.32 9.10
CA GLU A 335 -27.81 17.44 8.19
C GLU A 335 -27.16 17.41 6.79
N ASP A 336 -26.03 16.68 6.65
CA ASP A 336 -25.28 16.52 5.40
C ASP A 336 -24.88 15.03 5.19
N GLU A 337 -24.13 14.70 4.14
CA GLU A 337 -23.62 13.36 3.86
C GLU A 337 -22.43 13.00 4.78
N ASP A 338 -22.32 11.70 5.10
CA ASP A 338 -21.37 11.17 6.09
C ASP A 338 -19.90 11.56 5.85
N GLU A 339 -19.46 11.65 4.60
CA GLU A 339 -18.10 12.09 4.25
C GLU A 339 -17.86 13.55 4.64
N VAL A 340 -18.84 14.43 4.41
CA VAL A 340 -18.80 15.86 4.74
C VAL A 340 -18.85 16.05 6.25
N LEU A 341 -19.75 15.34 6.94
CA LEU A 341 -19.90 15.39 8.40
C LEU A 341 -18.68 14.83 9.13
N THR A 342 -18.03 13.79 8.59
CA THR A 342 -16.77 13.25 9.14
C THR A 342 -15.63 14.27 9.01
N ALA A 343 -15.51 14.92 7.85
CA ALA A 343 -14.51 15.98 7.64
C ALA A 343 -14.78 17.22 8.50
N LEU A 344 -16.05 17.62 8.66
CA LEU A 344 -16.46 18.74 9.52
C LEU A 344 -16.10 18.44 10.99
N SER A 345 -16.42 17.23 11.45
CA SER A 345 -16.04 16.75 12.78
C SER A 345 -14.53 16.82 13.00
N GLU A 346 -13.71 16.48 11.99
CA GLU A 346 -12.26 16.58 12.09
C GLU A 346 -11.75 18.03 12.17
N GLU A 347 -12.22 18.91 11.27
CA GLU A 347 -11.72 20.29 11.18
C GLU A 347 -12.14 21.14 12.37
N LEU A 348 -13.36 20.93 12.92
CA LEU A 348 -13.79 21.58 14.17
C LEU A 348 -12.86 21.24 15.36
N GLY A 349 -12.27 20.04 15.37
CA GLY A 349 -11.27 19.63 16.37
C GLY A 349 -9.92 20.34 16.27
N LYS A 350 -9.69 21.16 15.23
CA LYS A 350 -8.47 21.94 14.99
C LYS A 350 -8.75 23.46 15.07
N PHE A 351 -9.93 23.85 15.54
CA PHE A 351 -10.49 25.18 15.27
C PHE A 351 -10.35 26.21 16.40
N VAL A 352 -9.70 25.84 17.51
CA VAL A 352 -9.58 26.69 18.71
C VAL A 352 -8.93 28.04 18.41
N GLU A 353 -7.80 28.07 17.70
CA GLU A 353 -7.13 29.31 17.29
C GLU A 353 -8.05 30.22 16.44
N TYR A 354 -8.84 29.64 15.52
CA TYR A 354 -9.71 30.41 14.62
C TYR A 354 -10.95 30.98 15.30
N VAL A 355 -11.39 30.43 16.45
CA VAL A 355 -12.41 31.06 17.31
C VAL A 355 -11.83 32.06 18.31
N GLY A 356 -10.53 32.35 18.24
CA GLY A 356 -9.85 33.31 19.13
C GLY A 356 -9.22 32.69 20.37
N GLY A 357 -8.86 31.41 20.29
CA GLY A 357 -8.09 30.70 21.32
C GLY A 357 -8.94 30.09 22.45
N PRO A 358 -8.28 29.51 23.47
CA PRO A 358 -8.92 28.71 24.52
C PRO A 358 -10.07 29.39 25.28
N GLU A 359 -10.03 30.72 25.47
CA GLU A 359 -11.10 31.47 26.15
C GLU A 359 -12.46 31.35 25.43
N HIS A 360 -12.44 31.09 24.12
CA HIS A 360 -13.64 30.97 23.28
C HIS A 360 -13.90 29.55 22.76
N ALA A 361 -12.99 28.60 22.98
CA ALA A 361 -13.08 27.23 22.45
C ALA A 361 -14.41 26.50 22.79
N HIS A 362 -15.08 26.87 23.88
CA HIS A 362 -16.38 26.32 24.30
C HIS A 362 -17.50 26.49 23.26
N VAL A 363 -17.42 27.44 22.32
CA VAL A 363 -18.45 27.60 21.26
C VAL A 363 -18.47 26.43 20.27
N LEU A 364 -17.35 25.72 20.11
CA LEU A 364 -17.21 24.57 19.21
C LEU A 364 -17.94 23.32 19.74
N LEU A 365 -18.37 23.34 21.00
CA LEU A 365 -18.99 22.19 21.65
C LEU A 365 -20.40 21.88 21.13
N SER A 366 -21.18 22.90 20.74
CA SER A 366 -22.56 22.72 20.22
C SER A 366 -22.60 21.90 18.91
N PRO A 367 -21.91 22.31 17.82
CA PRO A 367 -21.91 21.52 16.58
C PRO A 367 -21.32 20.12 16.78
N LEU A 368 -20.29 19.97 17.62
CA LEU A 368 -19.71 18.67 17.91
C LEU A 368 -20.59 17.78 18.79
N GLU A 369 -21.44 18.33 19.67
CA GLU A 369 -22.46 17.57 20.41
C GLU A 369 -23.51 16.99 19.44
N ASN A 370 -23.95 17.80 18.48
CA ASN A 370 -24.91 17.39 17.46
C ASN A 370 -24.30 16.32 16.53
N LEU A 371 -23.08 16.52 16.02
CA LEU A 371 -22.34 15.52 15.23
C LEU A 371 -22.10 14.22 16.03
N ALA A 372 -21.87 14.30 17.34
CA ALA A 372 -21.74 13.14 18.21
C ALA A 372 -23.04 12.36 18.45
N ALA A 373 -24.21 12.88 18.04
CA ALA A 373 -25.51 12.20 18.15
C ALA A 373 -25.93 11.42 16.88
N ILE A 374 -25.31 11.72 15.72
CA ILE A 374 -25.67 11.20 14.39
C ILE A 374 -25.56 9.67 14.29
N GLU A 375 -26.30 9.03 13.37
CA GLU A 375 -26.38 7.57 13.25
C GLU A 375 -25.11 6.89 12.70
N GLU A 376 -24.31 7.57 11.88
CA GLU A 376 -23.08 7.03 11.31
C GLU A 376 -21.95 6.92 12.36
N PRO A 377 -21.38 5.72 12.62
CA PRO A 377 -20.29 5.54 13.57
C PRO A 377 -19.05 6.40 13.31
N LEU A 378 -18.61 6.57 12.06
CA LEU A 378 -17.39 7.32 11.74
C LEU A 378 -17.50 8.80 12.11
N VAL A 379 -18.65 9.41 11.86
CA VAL A 379 -18.95 10.80 12.25
C VAL A 379 -18.88 10.95 13.78
N ARG A 380 -19.54 10.05 14.53
CA ARG A 380 -19.53 10.08 16.00
C ARG A 380 -18.13 9.87 16.58
N GLU A 381 -17.39 8.88 16.08
CA GLU A 381 -16.01 8.62 16.53
C GLU A 381 -15.12 9.84 16.31
N LYS A 382 -15.29 10.53 15.18
CA LYS A 382 -14.51 11.73 14.88
C LYS A 382 -14.93 12.94 15.71
N ALA A 383 -16.23 13.13 15.94
CA ALA A 383 -16.73 14.18 16.82
C ALA A 383 -16.23 13.98 18.26
N VAL A 384 -16.22 12.74 18.77
CA VAL A 384 -15.66 12.39 20.10
C VAL A 384 -14.15 12.60 20.17
N GLU A 385 -13.39 12.31 19.10
CA GLU A 385 -11.96 12.65 19.03
C GLU A 385 -11.73 14.16 19.17
N SER A 386 -12.50 14.96 18.42
CA SER A 386 -12.40 16.43 18.40
C SER A 386 -12.87 17.09 19.70
N LEU A 387 -13.96 16.62 20.30
CA LEU A 387 -14.41 17.08 21.62
C LEU A 387 -13.34 16.86 22.69
N ASN A 388 -12.66 15.70 22.69
CA ASN A 388 -11.59 15.43 23.63
C ASN A 388 -10.39 16.38 23.43
N LYS A 389 -9.96 16.64 22.19
CA LYS A 389 -8.89 17.63 21.90
C LYS A 389 -9.24 19.01 22.44
N ILE A 390 -10.44 19.50 22.15
CA ILE A 390 -10.90 20.81 22.62
C ILE A 390 -10.93 20.85 24.16
N CYS A 391 -11.33 19.77 24.83
CA CYS A 391 -11.35 19.65 26.29
C CYS A 391 -9.95 19.76 26.94
N GLU A 392 -8.88 19.41 26.23
CA GLU A 392 -7.50 19.62 26.70
C GLU A 392 -7.14 21.11 26.74
N GLU A 393 -7.72 21.93 25.84
CA GLU A 393 -7.48 23.37 25.75
C GLU A 393 -8.38 24.21 26.67
N LEU A 394 -9.63 23.79 26.93
CA LEU A 394 -10.57 24.50 27.82
C LEU A 394 -9.98 24.80 29.21
N SER A 395 -10.38 25.89 29.85
CA SER A 395 -10.12 26.14 31.27
C SER A 395 -10.95 25.24 32.19
N GLN A 396 -10.56 25.09 33.47
CA GLN A 396 -11.35 24.34 34.45
C GLN A 396 -12.78 24.87 34.58
N GLN A 397 -12.97 26.20 34.56
CA GLN A 397 -14.31 26.80 34.59
C GLN A 397 -15.13 26.40 33.36
N GLN A 398 -14.56 26.48 32.15
CA GLN A 398 -15.27 26.08 30.94
C GLN A 398 -15.61 24.58 30.90
N ILE A 399 -14.76 23.71 31.48
CA ILE A 399 -15.04 22.28 31.63
C ILE A 399 -16.27 22.07 32.52
N GLU A 400 -16.33 22.74 33.67
CA GLU A 400 -17.45 22.64 34.61
C GLU A 400 -18.75 23.23 34.06
N GLU A 401 -18.69 24.39 33.40
CA GLU A 401 -19.86 25.13 32.94
C GLU A 401 -20.40 24.68 31.57
N ASN A 402 -19.56 24.08 30.71
CA ASN A 402 -19.92 23.76 29.31
C ASN A 402 -19.69 22.29 28.96
N PHE A 403 -18.49 21.75 29.20
CA PHE A 403 -18.12 20.41 28.73
C PHE A 403 -18.81 19.29 29.52
N ILE A 404 -18.79 19.34 30.85
CA ILE A 404 -19.47 18.34 31.68
C ILE A 404 -20.98 18.32 31.42
N PRO A 405 -21.69 19.47 31.34
CA PRO A 405 -23.09 19.51 30.92
C PRO A 405 -23.38 18.84 29.56
N LEU A 406 -22.51 19.01 28.55
CA LEU A 406 -22.60 18.30 27.26
C LEU A 406 -22.51 16.78 27.44
N VAL A 407 -21.50 16.30 28.17
CA VAL A 407 -21.35 14.86 28.44
C VAL A 407 -22.59 14.30 29.15
N LEU A 408 -23.13 15.03 30.12
CA LEU A 408 -24.32 14.62 30.86
C LEU A 408 -25.62 14.68 30.03
N ARG A 409 -25.71 15.52 28.99
CA ARG A 409 -26.81 15.50 28.03
C ARG A 409 -26.74 14.26 27.15
N LEU A 410 -25.60 14.01 26.51
CA LEU A 410 -25.39 12.83 25.66
C LEU A 410 -25.63 11.50 26.41
N SER A 411 -25.19 11.41 27.68
CA SER A 411 -25.43 10.22 28.52
C SER A 411 -26.89 9.98 28.92
N LYS A 412 -27.75 11.01 28.85
CA LYS A 412 -29.16 10.97 29.27
C LYS A 412 -30.14 11.05 28.10
N ALA A 413 -29.64 11.15 26.87
CA ALA A 413 -30.45 11.17 25.66
C ALA A 413 -31.25 9.86 25.51
N ASP A 414 -32.44 9.95 24.90
CA ASP A 414 -33.28 8.77 24.65
C ASP A 414 -32.63 7.79 23.65
N TRP A 415 -31.91 8.33 22.65
CA TRP A 415 -31.24 7.55 21.62
C TRP A 415 -29.88 7.00 22.09
N PHE A 416 -29.65 5.71 21.82
CA PHE A 416 -28.43 5.03 22.24
C PHE A 416 -27.16 5.53 21.52
N THR A 417 -27.28 6.19 20.36
CA THR A 417 -26.15 6.73 19.58
C THR A 417 -25.40 7.82 20.36
N SER A 418 -26.14 8.78 20.93
CA SER A 418 -25.60 9.81 21.82
C SER A 418 -24.94 9.20 23.07
N LYS A 419 -25.58 8.19 23.69
CA LYS A 419 -25.02 7.49 24.85
C LYS A 419 -23.70 6.77 24.52
N ILE A 420 -23.59 6.14 23.34
CA ILE A 420 -22.35 5.52 22.85
C ILE A 420 -21.23 6.57 22.79
N SER A 421 -21.47 7.73 22.17
CA SER A 421 -20.51 8.83 22.11
C SER A 421 -20.10 9.32 23.50
N ALA A 422 -21.08 9.48 24.40
CA ALA A 422 -20.84 9.98 25.75
C ALA A 422 -19.78 9.17 26.50
N THR A 423 -19.76 7.83 26.36
CA THR A 423 -18.75 6.97 27.01
C THR A 423 -17.30 7.37 26.71
N GLY A 424 -17.04 7.96 25.54
CA GLY A 424 -15.70 8.40 25.11
C GLY A 424 -15.26 9.76 25.65
N LEU A 425 -16.13 10.47 26.39
CA LEU A 425 -15.92 11.86 26.80
C LEU A 425 -15.70 12.06 28.31
N TYR A 426 -15.65 10.99 29.11
CA TYR A 426 -15.51 11.09 30.56
C TYR A 426 -14.07 11.28 31.05
N GLN A 427 -13.09 10.63 30.42
CA GLN A 427 -11.70 10.59 30.90
C GLN A 427 -11.05 11.97 30.93
N THR A 428 -11.16 12.72 29.82
CA THR A 428 -10.47 14.00 29.60
C THR A 428 -10.90 15.08 30.62
N PRO A 429 -12.19 15.42 30.77
CA PRO A 429 -12.62 16.41 31.75
C PRO A 429 -12.36 15.97 33.20
N TYR A 430 -12.45 14.67 33.51
CA TYR A 430 -12.31 14.16 34.88
C TYR A 430 -10.98 14.56 35.53
N SER A 431 -9.88 14.51 34.78
CA SER A 431 -8.53 14.85 35.28
C SER A 431 -8.39 16.31 35.74
N ARG A 432 -9.29 17.20 35.28
CA ARG A 432 -9.26 18.65 35.51
C ARG A 432 -10.51 19.18 36.24
N ALA A 433 -11.53 18.35 36.39
CA ALA A 433 -12.75 18.65 37.13
C ALA A 433 -12.50 18.76 38.65
N THR A 434 -13.40 19.47 39.33
CA THR A 434 -13.46 19.55 40.79
C THR A 434 -13.90 18.22 41.41
N PRO A 435 -13.58 17.92 42.68
CA PRO A 435 -13.94 16.64 43.31
C PRO A 435 -15.45 16.28 43.28
N PRO A 436 -16.41 17.22 43.47
CA PRO A 436 -17.83 16.92 43.32
C PRO A 436 -18.22 16.53 41.89
N SER A 437 -17.64 17.21 40.88
CA SER A 437 -17.89 16.90 39.47
C SER A 437 -17.21 15.60 39.03
N GLN A 438 -16.04 15.27 39.59
CA GLN A 438 -15.44 13.94 39.46
C GLN A 438 -16.38 12.85 39.98
N GLU A 439 -16.97 13.02 41.17
CA GLU A 439 -17.94 12.07 41.72
C GLU A 439 -19.18 11.93 40.83
N ALA A 440 -19.76 13.05 40.37
CA ALA A 440 -20.90 13.04 39.45
C ALA A 440 -20.59 12.35 38.11
N LEU A 441 -19.38 12.54 37.57
CA LEU A 441 -18.91 11.85 36.36
C LEU A 441 -18.83 10.33 36.58
N ARG A 442 -18.31 9.84 37.72
CA ARG A 442 -18.26 8.39 38.00
C ARG A 442 -19.67 7.80 38.16
N GLN A 443 -20.54 8.47 38.90
CA GLN A 443 -21.94 8.03 39.08
C GLN A 443 -22.68 7.94 37.73
N HIS A 444 -22.51 8.92 36.84
CA HIS A 444 -23.13 8.90 35.52
C HIS A 444 -22.48 7.88 34.56
N TYR A 445 -21.17 7.64 34.64
CA TYR A 445 -20.54 6.54 33.89
C TYR A 445 -21.07 5.18 34.34
N GLY A 446 -21.29 5.00 35.65
CA GLY A 446 -21.94 3.82 36.21
C GLY A 446 -23.33 3.56 35.65
N GLN A 447 -24.07 4.60 35.26
CA GLN A 447 -25.38 4.45 34.59
C GLN A 447 -25.23 3.92 33.15
N LEU A 448 -24.24 4.39 32.38
CA LEU A 448 -23.94 3.86 31.04
C LEU A 448 -23.48 2.40 31.06
N VAL A 449 -22.74 2.00 32.10
CA VAL A 449 -22.35 0.61 32.32
C VAL A 449 -23.56 -0.32 32.56
N HIS A 450 -24.63 0.20 33.16
CA HIS A 450 -25.87 -0.53 33.45
C HIS A 450 -27.01 -0.23 32.45
N ASP A 451 -26.71 0.36 31.28
CA ASP A 451 -27.75 0.69 30.29
C ASP A 451 -28.41 -0.59 29.72
N ASP A 452 -29.73 -0.57 29.54
CA ASP A 452 -30.47 -1.71 28.98
C ASP A 452 -29.97 -2.10 27.58
N THR A 453 -29.40 -1.14 26.82
CA THR A 453 -28.91 -1.32 25.45
C THR A 453 -27.51 -1.94 25.43
N PRO A 454 -27.31 -3.16 24.88
CA PRO A 454 -26.00 -3.80 24.87
C PRO A 454 -24.92 -3.03 24.09
N MET A 455 -25.31 -2.22 23.10
CA MET A 455 -24.38 -1.38 22.33
C MET A 455 -23.76 -0.27 23.19
N VAL A 456 -24.52 0.28 24.14
CA VAL A 456 -24.03 1.27 25.10
C VAL A 456 -23.10 0.61 26.11
N ARG A 457 -23.51 -0.52 26.72
CA ARG A 457 -22.65 -1.28 27.66
C ARG A 457 -21.35 -1.74 27.01
N ARG A 458 -21.38 -2.16 25.74
CA ARG A 458 -20.20 -2.53 24.96
C ARG A 458 -19.24 -1.34 24.80
N GLN A 459 -19.74 -0.15 24.44
CA GLN A 459 -18.86 1.02 24.31
C GLN A 459 -18.38 1.53 25.69
N ALA A 460 -19.21 1.41 26.73
CA ALA A 460 -18.82 1.70 28.10
C ALA A 460 -17.70 0.76 28.58
N ALA A 461 -17.74 -0.52 28.22
CA ALA A 461 -16.64 -1.46 28.48
C ALA A 461 -15.35 -1.04 27.75
N ASN A 462 -15.44 -0.69 26.47
CA ASN A 462 -14.31 -0.24 25.65
C ASN A 462 -13.59 1.01 26.22
N ASN A 463 -14.34 1.98 26.75
CA ASN A 463 -13.77 3.21 27.30
C ASN A 463 -13.45 3.15 28.81
N LEU A 464 -14.03 2.21 29.57
CA LEU A 464 -13.80 2.11 31.02
C LEU A 464 -12.32 1.83 31.35
N ALA A 465 -11.66 0.99 30.55
CA ALA A 465 -10.23 0.71 30.70
C ALA A 465 -9.35 1.98 30.59
N LYS A 466 -9.77 2.97 29.79
CA LYS A 466 -9.07 4.27 29.69
C LYS A 466 -9.43 5.19 30.85
N PHE A 467 -10.71 5.20 31.24
CA PHE A 467 -11.21 6.05 32.32
C PHE A 467 -10.62 5.69 33.69
N ILE A 468 -10.44 4.40 33.97
CA ILE A 468 -9.78 3.88 35.18
C ILE A 468 -8.37 4.49 35.38
N LYS A 469 -7.62 4.71 34.29
CA LYS A 469 -6.25 5.25 34.37
C LYS A 469 -6.19 6.73 34.80
N ALA A 470 -7.33 7.42 34.86
CA ALA A 470 -7.45 8.77 35.42
C ALA A 470 -7.82 8.79 36.91
N MET A 471 -8.00 7.63 37.57
CA MET A 471 -8.52 7.52 38.94
C MET A 471 -7.46 7.05 39.95
N PRO A 472 -7.53 7.50 41.22
CA PRO A 472 -6.68 6.96 42.28
C PRO A 472 -7.11 5.54 42.69
N PRO A 473 -6.21 4.69 43.22
CA PRO A 473 -6.48 3.27 43.45
C PRO A 473 -7.70 2.98 44.33
N SER A 474 -7.97 3.80 45.36
CA SER A 474 -9.14 3.62 46.24
C SER A 474 -10.46 3.70 45.47
N ILE A 475 -10.59 4.65 44.54
CA ILE A 475 -11.78 4.82 43.70
C ILE A 475 -11.91 3.66 42.69
N VAL A 476 -10.77 3.16 42.18
CA VAL A 476 -10.78 1.98 41.31
C VAL A 476 -11.29 0.74 42.06
N ILE A 477 -10.84 0.55 43.31
CA ILE A 477 -11.26 -0.57 44.17
C ILE A 477 -12.73 -0.44 44.57
N ASP A 478 -13.15 0.72 45.08
CA ASP A 478 -14.46 0.90 45.70
C ASP A 478 -15.60 1.07 44.66
N GLU A 479 -15.32 1.74 43.53
CA GLU A 479 -16.35 2.08 42.53
C GLU A 479 -16.17 1.33 41.20
N MET A 480 -14.94 1.15 40.69
CA MET A 480 -14.74 0.61 39.32
C MET A 480 -14.74 -0.93 39.25
N ILE A 481 -14.25 -1.64 40.29
CA ILE A 481 -14.34 -3.11 40.35
C ILE A 481 -15.80 -3.59 40.24
N PRO A 482 -16.79 -3.04 40.98
CA PRO A 482 -18.20 -3.39 40.81
C PRO A 482 -18.73 -3.21 39.38
N LEU A 483 -18.34 -2.13 38.69
CA LEU A 483 -18.72 -1.89 37.29
C LEU A 483 -18.10 -2.93 36.34
N PHE A 484 -16.82 -3.26 36.55
CA PHE A 484 -16.15 -4.33 35.82
C PHE A 484 -16.82 -5.69 36.05
N GLN A 485 -17.21 -6.03 37.29
CA GLN A 485 -17.92 -7.27 37.58
C GLN A 485 -19.26 -7.38 36.85
N HIS A 486 -20.02 -6.28 36.76
CA HIS A 486 -21.28 -6.25 36.02
C HIS A 486 -21.04 -6.59 34.53
N LEU A 487 -20.08 -5.92 33.89
CA LEU A 487 -19.72 -6.15 32.50
C LEU A 487 -19.09 -7.53 32.25
N ALA A 488 -18.35 -8.07 33.21
CA ALA A 488 -17.74 -9.41 33.12
C ALA A 488 -18.77 -10.54 33.31
N ALA A 489 -19.94 -10.23 33.88
CA ALA A 489 -21.07 -11.13 34.01
C ALA A 489 -22.17 -10.90 32.94
N ASP A 490 -21.95 -9.98 31.99
CA ASP A 490 -22.91 -9.59 30.95
C ASP A 490 -23.39 -10.78 30.11
N ASP A 491 -24.65 -10.77 29.68
CA ASP A 491 -25.21 -11.85 28.87
C ASP A 491 -24.56 -11.94 27.48
N GLN A 492 -24.14 -10.79 26.93
CA GLN A 492 -23.54 -10.64 25.62
C GLN A 492 -22.01 -10.86 25.66
N ASP A 493 -21.52 -11.82 24.87
CA ASP A 493 -20.07 -12.08 24.80
C ASP A 493 -19.28 -10.90 24.20
N SER A 494 -19.92 -10.11 23.34
CA SER A 494 -19.36 -8.89 22.76
C SER A 494 -19.11 -7.76 23.77
N VAL A 495 -19.73 -7.82 24.96
CA VAL A 495 -19.42 -6.95 26.11
C VAL A 495 -18.31 -7.62 26.93
N ARG A 496 -18.51 -8.88 27.36
CA ARG A 496 -17.55 -9.61 28.21
C ARG A 496 -16.13 -9.64 27.65
N LEU A 497 -15.96 -9.79 26.32
CA LEU A 497 -14.64 -9.87 25.69
C LEU A 497 -13.81 -8.59 25.83
N LEU A 498 -14.45 -7.42 25.99
CA LEU A 498 -13.78 -6.14 26.20
C LEU A 498 -13.31 -5.94 27.65
N THR A 499 -13.84 -6.74 28.59
CA THR A 499 -13.49 -6.62 30.00
C THR A 499 -12.08 -7.09 30.33
N VAL A 500 -11.40 -7.77 29.40
CA VAL A 500 -9.98 -8.15 29.52
C VAL A 500 -9.07 -6.91 29.61
N ASP A 501 -9.31 -5.88 28.80
CA ASP A 501 -8.53 -4.64 28.87
C ASP A 501 -8.90 -3.80 30.11
N ILE A 502 -10.14 -3.92 30.62
CA ILE A 502 -10.58 -3.31 31.89
C ILE A 502 -9.86 -3.96 33.07
N LEU A 503 -9.82 -5.30 33.10
CA LEU A 503 -9.08 -6.09 34.08
C LEU A 503 -7.60 -5.69 34.13
N ILE A 504 -6.95 -5.52 32.97
CA ILE A 504 -5.55 -5.06 32.88
C ILE A 504 -5.43 -3.64 33.48
N ALA A 505 -6.33 -2.71 33.14
CA ALA A 505 -6.30 -1.37 33.70
C ALA A 505 -6.53 -1.32 35.22
N ILE A 506 -7.37 -2.21 35.76
CA ILE A 506 -7.56 -2.37 37.22
C ILE A 506 -6.28 -2.91 37.86
N ALA A 507 -5.68 -3.95 37.29
CA ALA A 507 -4.45 -4.54 37.83
C ALA A 507 -3.25 -3.58 37.75
N GLU A 508 -3.15 -2.76 36.69
CA GLU A 508 -2.14 -1.69 36.60
C GLU A 508 -2.36 -0.56 37.63
N ALA A 509 -3.60 -0.30 38.06
CA ALA A 509 -3.94 0.75 39.01
C ALA A 509 -3.88 0.31 40.48
N VAL A 510 -4.19 -0.96 40.78
CA VAL A 510 -4.19 -1.50 42.16
C VAL A 510 -2.77 -1.96 42.55
N PRO A 511 -2.19 -1.48 43.68
CA PRO A 511 -0.87 -1.89 44.14
C PRO A 511 -0.74 -3.41 44.27
N LYS A 512 0.35 -3.99 43.75
CA LYS A 512 0.56 -5.44 43.65
C LYS A 512 0.40 -6.16 44.99
N GLU A 513 0.84 -5.55 46.08
CA GLU A 513 0.75 -6.09 47.44
C GLU A 513 -0.70 -6.25 47.94
N GLN A 514 -1.67 -5.57 47.30
CA GLN A 514 -3.09 -5.62 47.66
C GLN A 514 -3.87 -6.58 46.75
N GLN A 515 -3.36 -6.90 45.56
CA GLN A 515 -4.07 -7.70 44.54
C GLN A 515 -4.46 -9.10 45.04
N SER A 516 -3.54 -9.87 45.63
CA SER A 516 -3.83 -11.18 46.27
C SER A 516 -4.97 -11.13 47.30
N SER A 517 -5.22 -9.98 47.94
CA SER A 517 -6.28 -9.82 48.94
C SER A 517 -7.66 -9.52 48.33
N HIS A 518 -7.72 -9.04 47.08
CA HIS A 518 -8.95 -8.75 46.36
C HIS A 518 -9.53 -10.01 45.69
N GLY A 519 -10.04 -10.93 46.51
CA GLY A 519 -10.65 -12.20 46.05
C GLY A 519 -11.76 -12.04 45.00
N VAL A 520 -12.42 -10.88 44.95
CA VAL A 520 -13.39 -10.50 43.92
C VAL A 520 -12.75 -10.39 42.53
N LEU A 521 -11.62 -9.67 42.42
CA LEU A 521 -10.87 -9.49 41.17
C LEU A 521 -10.36 -10.84 40.64
N LEU A 522 -9.83 -11.67 41.54
CA LEU A 522 -9.34 -13.02 41.24
C LEU A 522 -10.47 -13.97 40.79
N THR A 523 -11.68 -13.82 41.34
CA THR A 523 -12.85 -14.60 40.90
C THR A 523 -13.26 -14.24 39.48
N ALA A 524 -13.30 -12.94 39.15
CA ALA A 524 -13.61 -12.46 37.81
C ALA A 524 -12.53 -12.87 36.78
N LEU A 525 -11.25 -12.75 37.14
CA LEU A 525 -10.11 -13.23 36.34
C LEU A 525 -10.28 -14.71 35.96
N ARG A 526 -10.53 -15.58 36.95
CA ARG A 526 -10.78 -17.01 36.72
C ARG A 526 -11.99 -17.27 35.82
N SER A 527 -13.08 -16.51 35.97
CA SER A 527 -14.26 -16.69 35.10
C SER A 527 -14.00 -16.32 33.63
N LEU A 528 -13.11 -15.37 33.35
CA LEU A 528 -12.74 -15.02 31.97
C LEU A 528 -11.88 -16.11 31.31
N PHE A 529 -11.01 -16.77 32.09
CA PHE A 529 -10.22 -17.91 31.62
C PHE A 529 -11.09 -19.11 31.22
N GLU A 530 -12.27 -19.25 31.84
CA GLU A 530 -13.19 -20.37 31.66
C GLU A 530 -14.51 -19.98 30.96
N ASP A 531 -14.56 -18.81 30.30
CA ASP A 531 -15.80 -18.31 29.69
C ASP A 531 -16.35 -19.27 28.63
N LYS A 532 -17.67 -19.45 28.63
CA LYS A 532 -18.41 -20.27 27.65
C LYS A 532 -18.14 -19.86 26.19
N SER A 533 -17.92 -18.58 25.92
CA SER A 533 -17.59 -18.06 24.59
C SER A 533 -16.09 -18.14 24.37
N TRP A 534 -15.68 -18.87 23.33
CA TRP A 534 -14.30 -18.93 22.89
C TRP A 534 -13.73 -17.56 22.53
N ARG A 535 -14.57 -16.58 22.17
CA ARG A 535 -14.15 -15.21 21.83
C ARG A 535 -13.62 -14.45 23.06
N VAL A 536 -14.17 -14.73 24.24
CA VAL A 536 -13.68 -14.16 25.51
C VAL A 536 -12.36 -14.84 25.89
N ARG A 537 -12.29 -16.17 25.81
CA ARG A 537 -11.04 -16.93 26.05
C ARG A 537 -9.93 -16.58 25.05
N TYR A 538 -10.29 -16.27 23.80
CA TYR A 538 -9.39 -15.74 22.79
C TYR A 538 -8.84 -14.37 23.18
N MET A 539 -9.68 -13.44 23.65
CA MET A 539 -9.20 -12.13 24.11
C MET A 539 -8.27 -12.23 25.32
N VAL A 540 -8.53 -13.16 26.25
CA VAL A 540 -7.60 -13.50 27.33
C VAL A 540 -6.28 -14.02 26.75
N ALA A 541 -6.34 -14.96 25.82
CA ALA A 541 -5.16 -15.57 25.18
C ALA A 541 -4.33 -14.54 24.38
N ASP A 542 -4.95 -13.62 23.65
CA ASP A 542 -4.30 -12.55 22.88
C ASP A 542 -3.72 -11.42 23.78
N ARG A 543 -4.01 -11.44 25.09
CA ARG A 543 -3.53 -10.46 26.07
C ARG A 543 -2.73 -11.08 27.21
N PHE A 544 -2.45 -12.39 27.16
CA PHE A 544 -1.99 -13.14 28.33
C PHE A 544 -0.70 -12.58 28.96
N GLU A 545 0.28 -12.19 28.14
CA GLU A 545 1.53 -11.58 28.63
C GLU A 545 1.27 -10.24 29.36
N LYS A 546 0.32 -9.43 28.88
CA LYS A 546 -0.04 -8.16 29.51
C LYS A 546 -0.73 -8.37 30.86
N ILE A 547 -1.64 -9.35 30.93
CA ILE A 547 -2.30 -9.76 32.19
C ILE A 547 -1.23 -10.20 33.20
N ALA A 548 -0.30 -11.07 32.79
CA ALA A 548 0.78 -11.57 33.64
C ALA A 548 1.72 -10.46 34.17
N LYS A 549 2.00 -9.43 33.35
CA LYS A 549 2.81 -8.28 33.79
C LYS A 549 2.08 -7.35 34.76
N ALA A 550 0.76 -7.23 34.63
CA ALA A 550 -0.06 -6.37 35.48
C ALA A 550 -0.30 -6.96 36.89
N VAL A 551 -0.40 -8.30 37.00
CA VAL A 551 -0.63 -8.97 38.30
C VAL A 551 0.65 -9.19 39.14
N ASP A 552 0.50 -9.53 40.40
CA ASP A 552 1.59 -10.01 41.27
C ASP A 552 2.03 -11.46 40.98
N GLU A 553 3.20 -11.83 41.51
CA GLU A 553 3.86 -13.12 41.27
C GLU A 553 3.16 -14.32 41.94
N GLU A 554 2.43 -14.12 43.05
CA GLU A 554 1.63 -15.18 43.66
C GLU A 554 0.47 -15.54 42.73
N VAL A 555 -0.18 -14.52 42.13
CA VAL A 555 -1.27 -14.70 41.16
C VAL A 555 -0.74 -15.30 39.84
N VAL A 556 0.46 -14.92 39.37
CA VAL A 556 1.09 -15.59 38.21
C VAL A 556 1.19 -17.10 38.44
N ASN A 557 1.82 -17.52 39.54
CA ASN A 557 2.09 -18.93 39.80
C ASN A 557 0.82 -19.71 40.16
N ARG A 558 -0.07 -19.15 40.97
CA ARG A 558 -1.28 -19.85 41.46
C ARG A 558 -2.40 -19.92 40.42
N ASP A 559 -2.58 -18.87 39.62
CA ASP A 559 -3.75 -18.71 38.75
C ASP A 559 -3.41 -18.70 37.26
N LEU A 560 -2.34 -18.02 36.83
CA LEU A 560 -2.01 -17.91 35.41
C LEU A 560 -1.29 -19.14 34.86
N VAL A 561 -0.38 -19.79 35.60
CA VAL A 561 0.29 -21.01 35.10
C VAL A 561 -0.72 -22.13 34.77
N PRO A 562 -1.69 -22.48 35.64
CA PRO A 562 -2.74 -23.44 35.29
C PRO A 562 -3.64 -22.98 34.14
N ALA A 563 -3.96 -21.68 34.07
CA ALA A 563 -4.78 -21.12 32.99
C ALA A 563 -4.07 -21.15 31.64
N PHE A 564 -2.76 -20.86 31.60
CA PHE A 564 -1.93 -20.92 30.40
C PHE A 564 -1.90 -22.34 29.83
N VAL A 565 -1.63 -23.33 30.69
CA VAL A 565 -1.68 -24.77 30.34
C VAL A 565 -3.07 -25.17 29.83
N LYS A 566 -4.15 -24.67 30.44
CA LYS A 566 -5.53 -24.93 29.99
C LYS A 566 -5.83 -24.31 28.63
N LEU A 567 -5.38 -23.08 28.37
CA LEU A 567 -5.58 -22.37 27.09
C LEU A 567 -4.74 -23.00 25.96
N LEU A 568 -3.52 -23.48 26.25
CA LEU A 568 -2.73 -24.30 25.30
C LEU A 568 -3.50 -25.56 24.87
N LYS A 569 -4.45 -26.04 25.67
CA LYS A 569 -5.27 -27.24 25.42
C LYS A 569 -6.76 -26.90 25.19
N ASP A 570 -7.07 -25.66 24.80
CA ASP A 570 -8.44 -25.22 24.50
C ASP A 570 -9.04 -26.03 23.33
N THR A 571 -10.37 -26.18 23.29
CA THR A 571 -11.04 -26.89 22.18
C THR A 571 -10.91 -26.14 20.85
N GLU A 572 -10.94 -24.81 20.88
CA GLU A 572 -10.90 -23.98 19.66
C GLU A 572 -9.46 -23.68 19.22
N ALA A 573 -9.19 -23.89 17.93
CA ALA A 573 -7.86 -23.72 17.36
C ALA A 573 -7.40 -22.24 17.37
N GLU A 574 -8.33 -21.30 17.28
CA GLU A 574 -8.10 -19.86 17.34
C GLU A 574 -7.56 -19.46 18.72
N VAL A 575 -8.11 -20.02 19.81
CA VAL A 575 -7.63 -19.78 21.18
C VAL A 575 -6.23 -20.37 21.37
N ARG A 576 -6.02 -21.62 20.93
CA ARG A 576 -4.69 -22.26 20.97
C ARG A 576 -3.65 -21.52 20.12
N SER A 577 -4.05 -20.92 19.00
CA SER A 577 -3.16 -20.12 18.16
C SER A 577 -2.79 -18.78 18.82
N ALA A 578 -3.74 -18.11 19.46
CA ALA A 578 -3.51 -16.85 20.18
C ALA A 578 -2.57 -17.04 21.38
N ILE A 579 -2.82 -18.07 22.22
CA ILE A 579 -1.98 -18.34 23.39
C ILE A 579 -0.57 -18.84 22.99
N ALA A 580 -0.44 -19.59 21.89
CA ALA A 580 0.86 -19.95 21.33
C ALA A 580 1.67 -18.69 20.96
N GLY A 581 0.99 -17.64 20.51
CA GLY A 581 1.55 -16.30 20.28
C GLY A 581 2.21 -15.66 21.51
N GLN A 582 1.78 -16.00 22.73
CA GLN A 582 2.28 -15.43 23.99
C GLN A 582 3.39 -16.25 24.65
N ILE A 583 3.75 -17.42 24.11
CA ILE A 583 4.67 -18.38 24.75
C ILE A 583 5.98 -17.73 25.25
N PRO A 584 6.78 -17.02 24.43
CA PRO A 584 8.05 -16.48 24.89
C PRO A 584 7.87 -15.40 25.97
N GLY A 585 6.86 -14.55 25.80
CA GLY A 585 6.57 -13.44 26.71
C GLY A 585 6.12 -13.91 28.10
N PHE A 586 5.26 -14.92 28.17
CA PHE A 586 4.83 -15.50 29.44
C PHE A 586 5.93 -16.35 30.08
N CYS A 587 6.64 -17.19 29.31
CA CYS A 587 7.71 -18.05 29.84
C CYS A 587 8.89 -17.25 30.41
N ALA A 588 9.12 -16.01 29.94
CA ALA A 588 10.13 -15.11 30.48
C ALA A 588 9.80 -14.54 31.88
N LEU A 589 8.57 -14.75 32.38
CA LEU A 589 8.10 -14.30 33.69
C LEU A 589 8.07 -15.43 34.74
N LEU A 590 8.42 -16.66 34.36
CA LEU A 590 8.30 -17.85 35.22
C LEU A 590 9.64 -18.26 35.83
N GLU A 591 9.58 -18.86 37.01
CA GLU A 591 10.71 -19.61 37.54
C GLU A 591 11.02 -20.83 36.67
N ARG A 592 12.31 -21.20 36.61
CA ARG A 592 12.81 -22.27 35.73
C ARG A 592 12.16 -23.63 35.98
N GLU A 593 11.90 -23.98 37.24
CA GLU A 593 11.29 -25.27 37.59
C GLU A 593 9.83 -25.34 37.11
N THR A 594 9.03 -24.31 37.37
CA THR A 594 7.64 -24.18 36.87
C THR A 594 7.57 -24.20 35.34
N LEU A 595 8.46 -23.47 34.67
CA LEU A 595 8.55 -23.48 33.20
C LEU A 595 8.79 -24.88 32.65
N LEU A 596 9.77 -25.61 33.20
CA LEU A 596 10.15 -26.95 32.70
C LEU A 596 9.14 -28.04 33.09
N HIS A 597 8.56 -28.00 34.29
CA HIS A 597 7.71 -29.09 34.79
C HIS A 597 6.21 -28.90 34.49
N GLU A 598 5.69 -27.69 34.50
CA GLU A 598 4.24 -27.43 34.33
C GLU A 598 3.90 -26.98 32.91
N VAL A 599 4.73 -26.11 32.32
CA VAL A 599 4.40 -25.45 31.04
C VAL A 599 5.00 -26.19 29.83
N MET A 600 6.28 -26.59 29.88
CA MET A 600 6.98 -27.19 28.73
C MET A 600 6.27 -28.40 28.12
N PRO A 601 5.73 -29.38 28.88
CA PRO A 601 5.06 -30.54 28.28
C PRO A 601 3.86 -30.15 27.41
N SER A 602 3.16 -29.08 27.76
CA SER A 602 2.02 -28.57 26.99
C SER A 602 2.45 -27.81 25.72
N ILE A 603 3.65 -27.21 25.73
CA ILE A 603 4.26 -26.59 24.55
C ILE A 603 4.75 -27.68 23.57
N GLU A 604 5.33 -28.77 24.07
CA GLU A 604 5.75 -29.92 23.25
C GLU A 604 4.55 -30.59 22.54
N GLU A 605 3.42 -30.76 23.23
CA GLU A 605 2.19 -31.30 22.63
C GLU A 605 1.70 -30.50 21.41
N LEU A 606 1.85 -29.16 21.41
CA LEU A 606 1.40 -28.29 20.30
C LEU A 606 2.13 -28.57 18.97
N VAL A 607 3.32 -29.18 19.00
CA VAL A 607 4.05 -29.58 17.77
C VAL A 607 3.25 -30.60 16.95
N SER A 608 2.36 -31.35 17.60
CA SER A 608 1.50 -32.35 16.98
C SER A 608 0.02 -31.94 16.97
N ASP A 609 -0.28 -30.64 17.12
CA ASP A 609 -1.66 -30.13 17.09
C ASP A 609 -2.34 -30.46 15.75
N GLN A 610 -3.62 -30.81 15.79
CA GLN A 610 -4.39 -31.14 14.59
C GLN A 610 -4.55 -29.94 13.64
N SER A 611 -4.58 -28.71 14.18
CA SER A 611 -4.69 -27.48 13.40
C SER A 611 -3.32 -27.01 12.91
N GLN A 612 -3.17 -26.94 11.59
CA GLN A 612 -2.00 -26.35 10.93
C GLN A 612 -1.74 -24.89 11.37
N HIS A 613 -2.78 -24.16 11.77
CA HIS A 613 -2.66 -22.75 12.21
C HIS A 613 -2.03 -22.66 13.60
N VAL A 614 -2.34 -23.58 14.51
CA VAL A 614 -1.70 -23.67 15.83
C VAL A 614 -0.24 -24.03 15.68
N ARG A 615 0.09 -25.03 14.84
CA ARG A 615 1.48 -25.41 14.56
C ARG A 615 2.26 -24.26 13.90
N ALA A 616 1.64 -23.50 13.00
CA ALA A 616 2.27 -22.33 12.36
C ALA A 616 2.50 -21.16 13.35
N ALA A 617 1.55 -20.93 14.27
CA ALA A 617 1.69 -19.97 15.36
C ALA A 617 2.86 -20.34 16.29
N LEU A 618 2.90 -21.59 16.77
CA LEU A 618 4.03 -22.11 17.54
C LEU A 618 5.36 -21.95 16.78
N GLY A 619 5.40 -22.30 15.50
CA GLY A 619 6.60 -22.22 14.67
C GLY A 619 7.16 -20.79 14.51
N THR A 620 6.31 -19.78 14.69
CA THR A 620 6.73 -18.37 14.71
C THR A 620 7.43 -18.01 16.02
N GLN A 621 6.99 -18.60 17.14
CA GLN A 621 7.37 -18.19 18.50
C GLN A 621 8.43 -19.08 19.17
N ILE A 622 8.50 -20.36 18.81
CA ILE A 622 9.34 -21.38 19.47
C ILE A 622 10.81 -20.97 19.64
N SER A 623 11.37 -20.23 18.68
CA SER A 623 12.74 -19.69 18.77
C SER A 623 12.98 -18.72 19.93
N GLY A 624 11.94 -18.00 20.37
CA GLY A 624 12.01 -17.07 21.50
C GLY A 624 12.24 -17.76 22.85
N LEU A 625 12.01 -19.07 22.95
CA LEU A 625 12.30 -19.85 24.16
C LEU A 625 13.80 -20.15 24.33
N ALA A 626 14.59 -20.20 23.25
CA ALA A 626 16.00 -20.57 23.31
C ALA A 626 16.86 -19.69 24.26
N PRO A 627 16.74 -18.34 24.25
CA PRO A 627 17.46 -17.50 25.22
C PRO A 627 16.94 -17.61 26.67
N ILE A 628 15.68 -18.01 26.88
CA ILE A 628 15.07 -18.17 28.21
C ILE A 628 15.53 -19.48 28.85
N LEU A 629 15.52 -20.56 28.07
CA LEU A 629 15.87 -21.91 28.48
C LEU A 629 17.39 -22.13 28.65
N GLY A 630 18.19 -21.45 27.84
CA GLY A 630 19.63 -21.66 27.74
C GLY A 630 19.98 -22.92 26.95
N LYS A 631 21.29 -23.18 26.79
CA LYS A 631 21.81 -24.14 25.81
C LYS A 631 21.34 -25.59 26.03
N GLU A 632 21.40 -26.09 27.27
CA GLU A 632 21.11 -27.50 27.59
C GLU A 632 19.65 -27.87 27.28
N GLU A 633 18.70 -27.12 27.82
CA GLU A 633 17.27 -27.36 27.59
C GLU A 633 16.84 -27.04 26.15
N THR A 634 17.49 -26.08 25.48
CA THR A 634 17.28 -25.83 24.04
C THR A 634 17.62 -27.07 23.22
N ILE A 635 18.66 -27.81 23.60
CA ILE A 635 19.05 -29.07 22.93
C ILE A 635 18.11 -30.22 23.35
N SER A 636 17.73 -30.29 24.63
CA SER A 636 16.84 -31.34 25.17
C SER A 636 15.42 -31.26 24.60
N HIS A 637 14.80 -30.08 24.63
CA HIS A 637 13.39 -29.87 24.34
C HIS A 637 13.16 -29.25 22.95
N LEU A 638 13.77 -28.09 22.67
CA LEU A 638 13.44 -27.34 21.45
C LEU A 638 13.98 -28.02 20.18
N LEU A 639 15.20 -28.55 20.18
CA LEU A 639 15.80 -29.16 18.98
C LEU A 639 14.96 -30.32 18.40
N PRO A 640 14.43 -31.28 19.19
CA PRO A 640 13.43 -32.24 18.71
C PRO A 640 12.21 -31.60 18.07
N MET A 641 11.61 -30.59 18.70
CA MET A 641 10.45 -29.87 18.17
C MET A 641 10.77 -29.21 16.82
N PHE A 642 11.90 -28.50 16.73
CA PHE A 642 12.41 -27.89 15.49
C PHE A 642 12.55 -28.91 14.36
N LEU A 643 13.13 -30.08 14.64
CA LEU A 643 13.33 -31.15 13.66
C LEU A 643 12.02 -31.81 13.19
N GLN A 644 11.00 -31.86 14.05
CA GLN A 644 9.67 -32.33 13.70
C GLN A 644 8.93 -31.29 12.84
N MET A 645 8.95 -30.01 13.23
CA MET A 645 8.25 -28.92 12.52
C MET A 645 8.89 -28.59 11.16
N LEU A 646 10.21 -28.78 10.99
CA LEU A 646 10.87 -28.76 9.67
C LEU A 646 10.34 -29.84 8.71
N LYS A 647 9.69 -30.89 9.23
CA LYS A 647 9.12 -32.01 8.45
C LYS A 647 7.59 -31.99 8.41
N ASP A 648 6.96 -30.91 8.87
CA ASP A 648 5.50 -30.75 8.89
C ASP A 648 4.92 -30.84 7.47
N GLU A 649 3.71 -31.36 7.32
CA GLU A 649 3.03 -31.42 6.02
C GLU A 649 2.65 -30.02 5.50
N PHE A 650 2.34 -29.07 6.39
CA PHE A 650 1.90 -27.73 6.02
C PHE A 650 3.09 -26.79 5.74
N PRO A 651 3.20 -26.17 4.54
CA PRO A 651 4.37 -25.37 4.16
C PRO A 651 4.67 -24.20 5.08
N ASP A 652 3.65 -23.53 5.62
CA ASP A 652 3.88 -22.33 6.43
C ASP A 652 4.51 -22.66 7.78
N VAL A 653 4.29 -23.85 8.34
CA VAL A 653 5.02 -24.34 9.52
C VAL A 653 6.50 -24.46 9.19
N ARG A 654 6.84 -25.11 8.07
CA ARG A 654 8.23 -25.28 7.62
C ARG A 654 8.89 -23.93 7.36
N LEU A 655 8.20 -23.01 6.70
CA LEU A 655 8.68 -21.64 6.42
C LEU A 655 8.96 -20.84 7.69
N ASN A 656 8.01 -20.84 8.64
CA ASN A 656 8.17 -20.11 9.90
C ASN A 656 9.40 -20.61 10.66
N ILE A 657 9.62 -21.93 10.71
CA ILE A 657 10.82 -22.50 11.32
C ILE A 657 12.10 -22.13 10.57
N ILE A 658 12.14 -22.25 9.23
CA ILE A 658 13.31 -21.87 8.40
C ILE A 658 13.72 -20.43 8.69
N SER A 659 12.75 -19.51 8.77
CA SER A 659 12.98 -18.08 9.02
C SER A 659 13.62 -17.77 10.37
N LYS A 660 13.68 -18.74 11.30
CA LYS A 660 14.22 -18.60 12.66
C LYS A 660 15.46 -19.43 12.94
N LEU A 661 15.95 -20.25 11.99
CA LEU A 661 17.08 -21.16 12.21
C LEU A 661 18.35 -20.46 12.71
N GLU A 662 18.62 -19.22 12.28
CA GLU A 662 19.75 -18.41 12.74
C GLU A 662 19.73 -18.17 14.27
N SER A 663 18.57 -17.83 14.83
CA SER A 663 18.43 -17.57 16.27
C SER A 663 18.71 -18.81 17.13
N VAL A 664 18.33 -20.00 16.66
CA VAL A 664 18.61 -21.29 17.33
C VAL A 664 20.09 -21.64 17.21
N ASN A 665 20.67 -21.45 16.02
CA ASN A 665 22.06 -21.73 15.72
C ASN A 665 23.02 -20.97 16.66
N ASN A 666 22.71 -19.71 16.97
CA ASN A 666 23.44 -18.88 17.93
C ASN A 666 23.49 -19.49 19.36
N VAL A 667 22.55 -20.38 19.72
CA VAL A 667 22.48 -21.03 21.03
C VAL A 667 23.09 -22.45 21.01
N ILE A 668 22.80 -23.26 19.99
CA ILE A 668 23.28 -24.66 19.91
C ILE A 668 24.74 -24.76 19.44
N GLY A 669 25.16 -23.90 18.50
CA GLY A 669 26.46 -23.95 17.83
C GLY A 669 26.51 -24.86 16.59
N ILE A 670 27.53 -24.62 15.76
CA ILE A 670 27.68 -25.13 14.39
C ILE A 670 27.73 -26.67 14.31
N GLU A 671 28.30 -27.35 15.32
CA GLU A 671 28.49 -28.81 15.33
C GLU A 671 27.15 -29.58 15.28
N LEU A 672 26.19 -29.19 16.14
CA LEU A 672 24.86 -29.81 16.20
C LEU A 672 24.00 -29.41 14.98
N LEU A 673 24.18 -28.19 14.46
CA LEU A 673 23.53 -27.78 13.21
C LEU A 673 23.94 -28.68 12.04
N SER A 674 25.24 -28.99 11.92
CA SER A 674 25.77 -29.85 10.86
C SER A 674 25.25 -31.30 10.96
N GLN A 675 25.16 -31.85 12.16
CA GLN A 675 24.71 -33.24 12.38
C GLN A 675 23.19 -33.42 12.29
N SER A 676 22.41 -32.49 12.84
CA SER A 676 20.96 -32.67 13.01
C SER A 676 20.10 -31.89 12.01
N LEU A 677 20.47 -30.64 11.68
CA LEU A 677 19.64 -29.77 10.83
C LEU A 677 19.96 -29.93 9.34
N LEU A 678 21.21 -30.22 8.96
CA LEU A 678 21.59 -30.38 7.55
C LEU A 678 20.72 -31.41 6.78
N PRO A 679 20.41 -32.61 7.30
CA PRO A 679 19.57 -33.56 6.57
C PRO A 679 18.16 -33.02 6.29
N ALA A 680 17.60 -32.22 7.20
CA ALA A 680 16.32 -31.55 7.00
C ALA A 680 16.43 -30.41 5.98
N ILE A 681 17.50 -29.61 6.03
CA ILE A 681 17.76 -28.53 5.05
C ILE A 681 17.88 -29.09 3.63
N VAL A 682 18.60 -30.20 3.43
CA VAL A 682 18.72 -30.86 2.12
C VAL A 682 17.36 -31.40 1.65
N GLN A 683 16.52 -31.94 2.54
CA GLN A 683 15.16 -32.36 2.20
C GLN A 683 14.26 -31.17 1.80
N LEU A 684 14.37 -30.04 2.49
CA LEU A 684 13.60 -28.82 2.24
C LEU A 684 14.03 -28.09 0.97
N ALA A 685 15.28 -28.25 0.58
CA ALA A 685 15.81 -27.72 -0.67
C ALA A 685 15.16 -28.32 -1.92
N GLU A 686 14.58 -29.52 -1.80
CA GLU A 686 13.84 -30.24 -2.85
C GLU A 686 12.32 -30.25 -2.59
N ASP A 687 11.83 -29.41 -1.67
CA ASP A 687 10.41 -29.34 -1.29
C ASP A 687 9.52 -29.03 -2.51
N LYS A 688 8.35 -29.66 -2.59
CA LYS A 688 7.36 -29.41 -3.65
C LYS A 688 6.94 -27.94 -3.72
N GLN A 689 6.78 -27.29 -2.56
CA GLN A 689 6.39 -25.88 -2.48
C GLN A 689 7.60 -24.97 -2.72
N TRP A 690 7.57 -24.21 -3.81
CA TRP A 690 8.71 -23.38 -4.22
C TRP A 690 9.09 -22.32 -3.19
N ARG A 691 8.13 -21.77 -2.43
CA ARG A 691 8.45 -20.81 -1.34
C ARG A 691 9.37 -21.41 -0.28
N VAL A 692 9.23 -22.71 0.02
CA VAL A 692 10.13 -23.42 0.96
C VAL A 692 11.53 -23.52 0.37
N ARG A 693 11.66 -23.92 -0.91
CA ARG A 693 12.95 -23.93 -1.62
C ARG A 693 13.61 -22.55 -1.64
N LEU A 694 12.83 -21.48 -1.88
CA LEU A 694 13.32 -20.10 -1.86
C LEU A 694 13.89 -19.71 -0.49
N ALA A 695 13.18 -19.99 0.60
CA ALA A 695 13.66 -19.69 1.95
C ALA A 695 14.98 -20.42 2.27
N ILE A 696 15.16 -21.66 1.78
CA ILE A 696 16.44 -22.39 1.91
C ILE A 696 17.54 -21.73 1.05
N ILE A 697 17.25 -21.30 -0.18
CA ILE A 697 18.21 -20.60 -1.05
C ILE A 697 18.70 -19.29 -0.43
N GLU A 698 17.83 -18.56 0.26
CA GLU A 698 18.19 -17.32 0.96
C GLU A 698 19.04 -17.59 2.21
N TYR A 699 18.85 -18.75 2.87
CA TYR A 699 19.59 -19.16 4.07
C TYR A 699 20.98 -19.78 3.78
N VAL A 700 21.18 -20.38 2.59
CA VAL A 700 22.45 -21.04 2.22
C VAL A 700 23.73 -20.19 2.36
N PRO A 701 23.77 -18.88 2.04
CA PRO A 701 25.00 -18.09 2.18
C PRO A 701 25.46 -17.97 3.64
N LEU A 702 24.51 -17.92 4.60
CA LEU A 702 24.82 -17.92 6.02
C LEU A 702 25.44 -19.26 6.43
N LEU A 703 24.83 -20.38 6.03
CA LEU A 703 25.38 -21.73 6.24
C LEU A 703 26.79 -21.87 5.65
N ALA A 704 27.00 -21.40 4.43
CA ALA A 704 28.28 -21.43 3.74
C ALA A 704 29.37 -20.66 4.51
N SER A 705 29.04 -19.46 5.03
CA SER A 705 29.97 -18.65 5.82
C SER A 705 30.38 -19.30 7.16
N GLN A 706 29.52 -20.14 7.74
CA GLN A 706 29.74 -20.76 9.05
C GLN A 706 30.38 -22.16 8.96
N LEU A 707 30.02 -22.94 7.94
CA LEU A 707 30.49 -24.32 7.75
C LEU A 707 31.77 -24.40 6.90
N GLY A 708 32.09 -23.34 6.16
CA GLY A 708 33.29 -23.23 5.34
C GLY A 708 33.21 -23.96 3.99
N VAL A 709 34.18 -23.65 3.12
CA VAL A 709 34.18 -24.03 1.70
C VAL A 709 34.20 -25.55 1.48
N GLN A 710 35.05 -26.29 2.21
CA GLN A 710 35.18 -27.75 2.06
C GLN A 710 33.86 -28.47 2.32
N PHE A 711 33.14 -28.06 3.37
CA PHE A 711 31.85 -28.64 3.71
C PHE A 711 30.77 -28.28 2.68
N PHE A 712 30.76 -27.02 2.21
CA PHE A 712 29.84 -26.59 1.16
C PHE A 712 30.03 -27.41 -0.12
N ASP A 713 31.28 -27.60 -0.57
CA ASP A 713 31.60 -28.34 -1.78
C ASP A 713 31.19 -29.82 -1.70
N GLU A 714 31.35 -30.45 -0.52
CA GLU A 714 30.91 -31.83 -0.30
C GLU A 714 29.39 -32.03 -0.22
N LYS A 715 28.64 -31.07 0.35
CA LYS A 715 27.24 -31.30 0.78
C LYS A 715 26.19 -30.42 0.09
N LEU A 716 26.53 -29.22 -0.36
CA LEU A 716 25.57 -28.21 -0.84
C LEU A 716 25.83 -27.73 -2.26
N SER A 717 27.06 -27.89 -2.79
CA SER A 717 27.44 -27.42 -4.14
C SER A 717 26.65 -28.09 -5.27
N SER A 718 26.29 -29.37 -5.15
CA SER A 718 25.42 -30.07 -6.13
C SER A 718 23.99 -29.49 -6.14
N LEU A 719 23.45 -29.20 -4.96
CA LEU A 719 22.11 -28.67 -4.74
C LEU A 719 21.98 -27.22 -5.24
N CYS A 720 22.98 -26.39 -4.98
CA CYS A 720 23.00 -25.00 -5.49
C CYS A 720 22.97 -24.94 -7.02
N MET A 721 23.49 -25.98 -7.68
CA MET A 721 23.52 -26.11 -9.14
C MET A 721 22.23 -26.73 -9.71
N SER A 722 21.51 -27.55 -8.95
CA SER A 722 20.22 -28.10 -9.39
C SER A 722 19.13 -27.02 -9.45
N TRP A 723 19.13 -26.06 -8.51
CA TRP A 723 18.17 -24.97 -8.50
C TRP A 723 18.28 -24.00 -9.70
N LEU A 724 19.45 -23.89 -10.34
CA LEU A 724 19.61 -23.16 -11.61
C LEU A 724 18.79 -23.81 -12.75
N GLY A 725 18.45 -25.09 -12.61
CA GLY A 725 17.56 -25.83 -13.50
C GLY A 725 16.11 -25.93 -13.01
N ASP A 726 15.74 -25.28 -11.90
CA ASP A 726 14.39 -25.38 -11.31
C ASP A 726 13.31 -24.95 -12.32
N THR A 727 12.13 -25.56 -12.25
CA THR A 727 10.98 -25.22 -13.11
C THR A 727 10.46 -23.80 -12.87
N VAL A 728 10.54 -23.28 -11.64
CA VAL A 728 10.04 -21.97 -11.22
C VAL A 728 11.09 -20.89 -11.47
N PHE A 729 10.72 -19.82 -12.20
CA PHE A 729 11.64 -18.73 -12.55
C PHE A 729 12.27 -18.07 -11.31
N SER A 730 11.46 -17.72 -10.30
CA SER A 730 11.93 -17.06 -9.08
C SER A 730 12.94 -17.89 -8.29
N ILE A 731 12.92 -19.23 -8.43
CA ILE A 731 13.95 -20.09 -7.85
C ILE A 731 15.26 -19.94 -8.63
N ARG A 732 15.22 -20.06 -9.96
CA ARG A 732 16.42 -19.87 -10.79
C ARG A 732 17.06 -18.51 -10.58
N GLU A 733 16.25 -17.45 -10.54
CA GLU A 733 16.68 -16.07 -10.25
C GLU A 733 17.35 -15.95 -8.88
N ALA A 734 16.67 -16.40 -7.81
CA ALA A 734 17.23 -16.41 -6.46
C ALA A 734 18.52 -17.24 -6.37
N SER A 735 18.64 -18.34 -7.13
CA SER A 735 19.87 -19.12 -7.22
C SER A 735 21.00 -18.34 -7.88
N THR A 736 20.77 -17.53 -8.91
CA THR A 736 21.84 -16.67 -9.46
C THR A 736 22.35 -15.66 -8.41
N GLN A 737 21.45 -15.09 -7.61
CA GLN A 737 21.79 -14.18 -6.50
C GLN A 737 22.50 -14.92 -5.36
N ASN A 738 22.11 -16.15 -5.07
CA ASN A 738 22.79 -17.03 -4.13
C ASN A 738 24.23 -17.34 -4.56
N LEU A 739 24.47 -17.68 -5.83
CA LEU A 739 25.81 -17.88 -6.37
C LEU A 739 26.69 -16.63 -6.27
N LYS A 740 26.12 -15.42 -6.49
CA LYS A 740 26.82 -14.16 -6.24
C LYS A 740 27.26 -14.05 -4.77
N LYS A 741 26.31 -14.21 -3.83
CA LYS A 741 26.60 -14.19 -2.38
C LYS A 741 27.62 -15.24 -1.96
N LEU A 742 27.61 -16.44 -2.55
CA LEU A 742 28.61 -17.48 -2.28
C LEU A 742 30.00 -17.08 -2.81
N THR A 743 30.08 -16.47 -3.99
CA THR A 743 31.32 -15.91 -4.55
C THR A 743 31.87 -14.79 -3.66
N GLU A 744 31.00 -14.02 -3.01
CA GLU A 744 31.40 -13.01 -2.03
C GLU A 744 31.94 -13.58 -0.70
N VAL A 745 31.56 -14.81 -0.34
CA VAL A 745 31.98 -15.50 0.88
C VAL A 745 33.27 -16.32 0.66
N PHE A 746 33.36 -17.05 -0.46
CA PHE A 746 34.50 -17.93 -0.76
C PHE A 746 35.54 -17.34 -1.73
N GLY A 747 35.24 -16.20 -2.36
CA GLY A 747 36.15 -15.48 -3.25
C GLY A 747 36.07 -15.90 -4.72
N VAL A 748 36.70 -15.09 -5.57
CA VAL A 748 36.65 -15.22 -7.04
C VAL A 748 37.41 -16.43 -7.58
N GLU A 749 38.46 -16.89 -6.89
CA GLU A 749 39.21 -18.10 -7.28
C GLU A 749 38.33 -19.35 -7.18
N TRP A 750 37.67 -19.55 -6.04
CA TRP A 750 36.63 -20.58 -5.89
C TRP A 750 35.48 -20.37 -6.88
N ALA A 751 35.09 -19.11 -7.11
CA ALA A 751 34.21 -18.67 -8.20
C ALA A 751 34.51 -19.36 -9.54
N ASN A 752 35.76 -19.20 -9.98
CA ASN A 752 36.29 -19.67 -11.25
C ASN A 752 36.40 -21.20 -11.34
N ASP A 753 36.72 -21.88 -10.23
CA ASP A 753 36.91 -23.34 -10.22
C ASP A 753 35.58 -24.11 -10.03
N ALA A 754 34.68 -23.63 -9.15
CA ALA A 754 33.52 -24.39 -8.70
C ALA A 754 32.18 -23.98 -9.33
N ILE A 755 32.02 -22.69 -9.71
CA ILE A 755 30.76 -22.15 -10.26
C ILE A 755 30.85 -21.94 -11.76
N VAL A 756 31.80 -21.13 -12.24
CA VAL A 756 31.85 -20.66 -13.63
C VAL A 756 31.78 -21.81 -14.65
N PRO A 757 32.53 -22.93 -14.53
CA PRO A 757 32.48 -24.02 -15.51
C PRO A 757 31.10 -24.68 -15.60
N LYS A 758 30.37 -24.76 -14.48
CA LYS A 758 29.01 -25.32 -14.42
C LYS A 758 27.99 -24.38 -15.07
N VAL A 759 28.11 -23.08 -14.83
CA VAL A 759 27.27 -22.05 -15.49
C VAL A 759 27.53 -22.03 -17.00
N MET A 760 28.78 -22.15 -17.44
CA MET A 760 29.12 -22.24 -18.87
C MET A 760 28.62 -23.55 -19.52
N ALA A 761 28.60 -24.66 -18.79
CA ALA A 761 28.04 -25.92 -19.29
C ALA A 761 26.52 -25.81 -19.55
N MET A 762 25.77 -25.12 -18.69
CA MET A 762 24.33 -24.86 -18.90
C MET A 762 24.04 -24.05 -20.17
N GLY A 763 24.95 -23.16 -20.57
CA GLY A 763 24.85 -22.39 -21.82
C GLY A 763 24.86 -23.26 -23.09
N GLN A 764 25.26 -24.53 -22.97
CA GLN A 764 25.31 -25.49 -24.09
C GLN A 764 24.17 -26.53 -24.03
N HIS A 765 23.27 -26.43 -23.05
CA HIS A 765 22.25 -27.43 -22.78
C HIS A 765 21.08 -27.35 -23.79
N PRO A 766 20.52 -28.50 -24.25
CA PRO A 766 19.46 -28.50 -25.27
C PRO A 766 18.15 -27.81 -24.81
N ASN A 767 17.79 -27.88 -23.53
CA ASN A 767 16.66 -27.13 -22.99
C ASN A 767 17.03 -25.65 -22.82
N TYR A 768 16.31 -24.79 -23.55
CA TYR A 768 16.49 -23.34 -23.61
C TYR A 768 16.45 -22.63 -22.25
N LEU A 769 15.72 -23.16 -21.26
CA LEU A 769 15.63 -22.57 -19.91
C LEU A 769 17.00 -22.51 -19.22
N TYR A 770 17.88 -23.48 -19.46
CA TYR A 770 19.23 -23.52 -18.91
C TYR A 770 20.14 -22.48 -19.59
N ARG A 771 20.02 -22.33 -20.91
CA ARG A 771 20.78 -21.33 -21.69
C ARG A 771 20.34 -19.90 -21.36
N MET A 772 19.04 -19.68 -21.17
CA MET A 772 18.48 -18.42 -20.68
C MET A 772 18.94 -18.14 -19.24
N THR A 773 18.95 -19.15 -18.36
CA THR A 773 19.44 -18.98 -16.98
C THR A 773 20.96 -18.74 -16.92
N THR A 774 21.72 -19.22 -17.91
CA THR A 774 23.14 -18.84 -18.08
C THR A 774 23.29 -17.35 -18.32
N CYS A 775 22.43 -16.73 -19.14
CA CYS A 775 22.45 -15.27 -19.37
C CYS A 775 22.17 -14.49 -18.06
N PHE A 776 21.18 -14.92 -17.28
CA PHE A 776 20.89 -14.31 -15.97
C PHE A 776 22.03 -14.52 -14.97
N ALA A 777 22.58 -15.74 -14.89
CA ALA A 777 23.71 -16.05 -14.00
C ALA A 777 24.95 -15.22 -14.34
N VAL A 778 25.27 -15.06 -15.63
CA VAL A 778 26.34 -14.19 -16.12
C VAL A 778 26.11 -12.74 -15.68
N SER A 779 24.91 -12.21 -15.90
CA SER A 779 24.57 -10.83 -15.57
C SER A 779 24.68 -10.55 -14.06
N THR A 780 24.20 -11.49 -13.23
CA THR A 780 24.23 -11.40 -11.76
C THR A 780 25.63 -11.62 -11.18
N LEU A 781 26.44 -12.51 -11.77
CA LEU A 781 27.78 -12.84 -11.28
C LEU A 781 28.85 -11.83 -11.73
N ALA A 782 28.68 -11.12 -12.84
CA ALA A 782 29.73 -10.28 -13.41
C ALA A 782 30.44 -9.34 -12.40
N PRO A 783 29.75 -8.62 -11.48
CA PRO A 783 30.42 -7.78 -10.48
C PRO A 783 31.31 -8.54 -9.48
N ALA A 784 31.06 -9.84 -9.29
CA ALA A 784 31.81 -10.74 -8.41
C ALA A 784 33.00 -11.44 -9.09
N LEU A 785 33.15 -11.29 -10.42
CA LEU A 785 34.20 -11.92 -11.21
C LEU A 785 35.33 -10.93 -11.55
N SER A 786 36.51 -11.47 -11.85
CA SER A 786 37.64 -10.69 -12.34
C SER A 786 37.61 -10.52 -13.85
N LEU A 787 38.36 -9.55 -14.37
CA LEU A 787 38.41 -9.24 -15.80
C LEU A 787 38.84 -10.45 -16.64
N ASP A 788 39.84 -11.19 -16.18
CA ASP A 788 40.35 -12.39 -16.87
C ASP A 788 39.29 -13.50 -16.95
N VAL A 789 38.49 -13.70 -15.90
CA VAL A 789 37.41 -14.72 -15.91
C VAL A 789 36.29 -14.31 -16.87
N ILE A 790 35.96 -13.01 -16.92
CA ILE A 790 34.98 -12.48 -17.88
C ILE A 790 35.48 -12.66 -19.31
N GLU A 791 36.71 -12.25 -19.61
CA GLU A 791 37.33 -12.36 -20.94
C GLU A 791 37.48 -13.82 -21.42
N GLN A 792 37.94 -14.73 -20.55
CA GLN A 792 38.31 -16.09 -20.95
C GLN A 792 37.15 -17.09 -20.92
N SER A 793 36.17 -16.90 -20.03
CA SER A 793 35.05 -17.85 -19.86
C SER A 793 33.70 -17.28 -20.30
N ILE A 794 33.39 -16.05 -19.88
CA ILE A 794 32.04 -15.48 -20.05
C ILE A 794 31.81 -15.00 -21.48
N ILE A 795 32.72 -14.20 -22.02
CA ILE A 795 32.61 -13.64 -23.38
C ILE A 795 32.47 -14.75 -24.44
N PRO A 796 33.32 -15.80 -24.49
CA PRO A 796 33.16 -16.87 -25.48
C PRO A 796 31.83 -17.62 -25.40
N MET A 797 31.19 -17.69 -24.21
CA MET A 797 29.85 -18.26 -24.07
C MET A 797 28.76 -17.32 -24.58
N MET A 798 28.86 -16.02 -24.31
CA MET A 798 27.93 -15.03 -24.86
C MET A 798 28.01 -15.01 -26.39
N ASP A 799 29.23 -14.98 -26.94
CA ASP A 799 29.49 -14.99 -28.39
C ASP A 799 28.89 -16.24 -29.07
N LYS A 800 28.82 -17.37 -28.36
CA LYS A 800 28.09 -18.57 -28.81
C LYS A 800 26.58 -18.35 -28.80
N LEU A 801 26.03 -17.83 -27.70
CA LEU A 801 24.59 -17.61 -27.52
C LEU A 801 24.01 -16.45 -28.36
N VAL A 802 24.84 -15.52 -28.87
CA VAL A 802 24.47 -14.57 -29.94
C VAL A 802 23.86 -15.27 -31.15
N ASN A 803 24.25 -16.52 -31.40
CA ASN A 803 23.82 -17.32 -32.54
C ASN A 803 22.74 -18.37 -32.18
N ASP A 804 22.08 -18.24 -31.03
CA ASP A 804 21.04 -19.20 -30.63
C ASP A 804 19.80 -19.09 -31.53
N ASP A 805 19.23 -20.22 -31.93
CA ASP A 805 18.04 -20.26 -32.79
C ASP A 805 16.83 -19.53 -32.15
N ILE A 806 16.77 -19.46 -30.81
CA ILE A 806 15.63 -18.91 -30.06
C ILE A 806 15.84 -17.39 -29.80
N PRO A 807 14.97 -16.49 -30.30
CA PRO A 807 15.09 -15.06 -30.08
C PRO A 807 15.11 -14.65 -28.60
N ASN A 808 14.34 -15.34 -27.75
CA ASN A 808 14.35 -15.13 -26.31
C ASN A 808 15.70 -15.37 -25.63
N ILE A 809 16.62 -16.13 -26.24
CA ILE A 809 17.99 -16.24 -25.77
C ILE A 809 18.80 -15.06 -26.32
N ARG A 810 18.72 -14.78 -27.61
CA ARG A 810 19.46 -13.68 -28.26
C ARG A 810 19.18 -12.31 -27.64
N PHE A 811 17.94 -11.97 -27.31
CA PHE A 811 17.65 -10.69 -26.62
C PHE A 811 18.12 -10.67 -25.17
N ASN A 812 18.17 -11.83 -24.49
CA ASN A 812 18.73 -11.91 -23.14
C ASN A 812 20.26 -11.82 -23.17
N VAL A 813 20.93 -12.29 -24.24
CA VAL A 813 22.35 -12.03 -24.48
C VAL A 813 22.61 -10.53 -24.67
N ALA A 814 21.76 -9.81 -25.44
CA ALA A 814 21.86 -8.35 -25.54
C ALA A 814 21.73 -7.65 -24.18
N LYS A 815 20.75 -8.05 -23.35
CA LYS A 815 20.62 -7.57 -21.96
C LYS A 815 21.84 -7.87 -21.10
N SER A 816 22.38 -9.09 -21.20
CA SER A 816 23.59 -9.51 -20.48
C SER A 816 24.81 -8.71 -20.91
N TYR A 817 24.98 -8.42 -22.20
CA TYR A 817 26.03 -7.52 -22.68
C TYR A 817 25.88 -6.10 -22.13
N GLY A 818 24.67 -5.55 -22.01
CA GLY A 818 24.44 -4.27 -21.33
C GLY A 818 24.93 -4.27 -19.87
N GLN A 819 24.64 -5.34 -19.11
CA GLN A 819 25.13 -5.48 -17.73
C GLN A 819 26.65 -5.73 -17.65
N LEU A 820 27.22 -6.49 -18.59
CA LEU A 820 28.66 -6.68 -18.72
C LEU A 820 29.38 -5.37 -19.04
N ILE A 821 28.84 -4.53 -19.94
CA ILE A 821 29.36 -3.19 -20.22
C ILE A 821 29.38 -2.34 -18.95
N ASN A 822 28.27 -2.30 -18.20
CA ASN A 822 28.19 -1.55 -16.94
C ASN A 822 29.19 -2.03 -15.89
N THR A 823 29.43 -3.34 -15.82
CA THR A 823 30.43 -3.94 -14.94
C THR A 823 31.86 -3.61 -15.39
N LEU A 824 32.18 -3.85 -16.67
CA LEU A 824 33.52 -3.65 -17.25
C LEU A 824 33.98 -2.19 -17.19
N LYS A 825 33.06 -1.21 -17.29
CA LYS A 825 33.34 0.21 -17.06
C LYS A 825 33.87 0.52 -15.66
N GLN A 826 33.57 -0.32 -14.67
CA GLN A 826 33.97 -0.13 -13.27
C GLN A 826 35.13 -1.05 -12.86
N LEU A 827 35.32 -2.15 -13.60
CA LEU A 827 36.20 -3.26 -13.23
C LEU A 827 37.70 -2.88 -13.33
N PRO A 828 38.48 -3.03 -12.24
CA PRO A 828 39.91 -2.75 -12.24
C PRO A 828 40.70 -3.83 -12.99
N GLU A 829 41.97 -3.58 -13.28
CA GLU A 829 42.87 -4.55 -13.91
C GLU A 829 43.12 -5.80 -13.03
N GLN A 830 43.05 -5.64 -11.70
CA GLN A 830 43.10 -6.75 -10.72
C GLN A 830 42.03 -6.56 -9.65
N GLY A 831 41.32 -7.64 -9.30
CA GLY A 831 40.20 -7.62 -8.35
C GLY A 831 38.83 -7.75 -9.02
N THR A 832 37.78 -7.30 -8.32
CA THR A 832 36.37 -7.38 -8.74
C THR A 832 35.64 -6.09 -8.38
N VAL A 833 34.48 -5.82 -8.98
CA VAL A 833 33.68 -4.61 -8.64
C VAL A 833 33.23 -4.67 -7.18
N ILE A 834 32.77 -5.83 -6.69
CA ILE A 834 32.33 -5.99 -5.30
C ILE A 834 33.47 -5.72 -4.29
N ALA A 835 34.72 -6.04 -4.63
CA ALA A 835 35.86 -5.71 -3.77
C ALA A 835 36.06 -4.18 -3.64
N LEU A 836 35.83 -3.43 -4.72
CA LEU A 836 35.87 -1.96 -4.71
C LEU A 836 34.67 -1.36 -3.95
N GLU A 837 33.46 -1.91 -4.14
CA GLU A 837 32.25 -1.51 -3.40
C GLU A 837 32.45 -1.69 -1.88
N LYS A 838 32.96 -2.85 -1.45
CA LYS A 838 33.28 -3.13 -0.03
C LYS A 838 34.39 -2.25 0.54
N ALA A 839 35.30 -1.76 -0.31
CA ALA A 839 36.35 -0.81 0.07
C ALA A 839 35.89 0.67 0.02
N GLY A 840 34.67 0.96 -0.45
CA GLY A 840 34.18 2.33 -0.63
C GLY A 840 34.89 3.13 -1.73
N THR A 841 35.61 2.45 -2.62
CA THR A 841 36.38 3.06 -3.71
C THR A 841 35.62 3.03 -5.03
N PRO A 842 35.49 4.14 -5.78
CA PRO A 842 34.81 4.14 -7.06
C PRO A 842 35.60 3.37 -8.13
N GLY A 843 34.92 2.50 -8.88
CA GLY A 843 35.51 1.81 -10.03
C GLY A 843 35.74 2.77 -11.20
N GLN A 844 36.95 2.76 -11.76
CA GLN A 844 37.35 3.62 -12.88
C GLN A 844 37.57 2.84 -14.20
N GLY A 845 37.33 1.52 -14.19
CA GLY A 845 37.60 0.65 -15.32
C GLY A 845 39.10 0.48 -15.60
N CYS A 846 39.44 -0.13 -16.72
CA CYS A 846 40.80 -0.16 -17.24
C CYS A 846 40.79 -0.32 -18.77
N GLN A 847 41.91 0.00 -19.43
CA GLN A 847 42.03 -0.12 -20.89
C GLN A 847 41.71 -1.53 -21.39
N LYS A 848 42.12 -2.57 -20.66
CA LYS A 848 41.82 -3.97 -21.02
C LYS A 848 40.31 -4.25 -21.00
N ALA A 849 39.55 -3.69 -20.04
CA ALA A 849 38.11 -3.82 -20.00
C ALA A 849 37.42 -3.04 -21.16
N THR A 850 37.93 -1.85 -21.50
CA THR A 850 37.48 -1.08 -22.68
C THR A 850 37.74 -1.83 -23.99
N ASP A 851 38.89 -2.51 -24.10
CA ASP A 851 39.23 -3.36 -25.23
C ASP A 851 38.26 -4.54 -25.37
N VAL A 852 37.88 -5.21 -24.28
CA VAL A 852 36.87 -6.29 -24.29
C VAL A 852 35.50 -5.77 -24.76
N ILE A 853 35.06 -4.60 -24.28
CA ILE A 853 33.80 -3.99 -24.74
C ILE A 853 33.86 -3.72 -26.25
N THR A 854 34.89 -3.01 -26.71
CA THR A 854 34.98 -2.53 -28.09
C THR A 854 35.27 -3.61 -29.12
N LYS A 855 36.04 -4.65 -28.77
CA LYS A 855 36.47 -5.70 -29.70
C LYS A 855 35.60 -6.96 -29.68
N SER A 856 34.92 -7.24 -28.56
CA SER A 856 34.13 -8.47 -28.40
C SER A 856 32.63 -8.21 -28.20
N ILE A 857 32.25 -7.20 -27.41
CA ILE A 857 30.83 -6.95 -27.09
C ILE A 857 30.15 -6.15 -28.20
N LEU A 858 30.69 -4.99 -28.58
CA LEU A 858 30.04 -4.10 -29.56
C LEU A 858 29.76 -4.76 -30.92
N PRO A 859 30.68 -5.53 -31.54
CA PRO A 859 30.39 -6.17 -32.83
C PRO A 859 29.25 -7.19 -32.76
N ASN A 860 29.06 -7.84 -31.61
CA ASN A 860 27.95 -8.75 -31.38
C ASN A 860 26.64 -8.01 -31.11
N LEU A 861 26.66 -6.84 -30.46
CA LEU A 861 25.50 -5.97 -30.37
C LEU A 861 25.10 -5.38 -31.73
N GLU A 862 26.05 -4.91 -32.54
CA GLU A 862 25.80 -4.45 -33.93
C GLU A 862 25.17 -5.55 -34.79
N LYS A 863 25.60 -6.80 -34.61
CA LYS A 863 24.96 -7.96 -35.24
C LYS A 863 23.51 -8.16 -34.77
N LEU A 864 23.25 -8.10 -33.47
CA LEU A 864 21.91 -8.28 -32.90
C LEU A 864 20.95 -7.10 -33.20
N GLN A 865 21.48 -5.90 -33.49
CA GLN A 865 20.69 -4.77 -34.03
C GLN A 865 20.16 -5.04 -35.45
N GLN A 866 20.74 -6.01 -36.17
CA GLN A 866 20.32 -6.45 -37.50
C GLN A 866 19.54 -7.77 -37.47
N ASP A 867 19.18 -8.28 -36.29
CA ASP A 867 18.37 -9.50 -36.14
C ASP A 867 16.98 -9.34 -36.75
N ASP A 868 16.34 -10.43 -37.17
CA ASP A 868 14.97 -10.41 -37.71
C ASP A 868 13.92 -10.11 -36.62
N ASP A 869 14.20 -10.47 -35.37
CA ASP A 869 13.31 -10.31 -34.23
C ASP A 869 13.32 -8.88 -33.62
N VAL A 870 12.14 -8.34 -33.32
CA VAL A 870 11.97 -6.96 -32.83
C VAL A 870 12.56 -6.76 -31.44
N ASP A 871 12.35 -7.71 -30.52
CA ASP A 871 12.85 -7.61 -29.14
C ASP A 871 14.38 -7.70 -29.12
N VAL A 872 14.96 -8.56 -29.97
CA VAL A 872 16.41 -8.69 -30.12
C VAL A 872 17.03 -7.36 -30.58
N ARG A 873 16.46 -6.72 -31.62
CA ARG A 873 16.92 -5.41 -32.10
C ARG A 873 16.76 -4.32 -31.05
N TYR A 874 15.62 -4.27 -30.34
CA TYR A 874 15.38 -3.27 -29.29
C TYR A 874 16.45 -3.36 -28.19
N PHE A 875 16.58 -4.52 -27.54
CA PHE A 875 17.52 -4.68 -26.43
C PHE A 875 18.99 -4.56 -26.85
N ALA A 876 19.34 -4.92 -28.09
CA ALA A 876 20.69 -4.69 -28.62
C ALA A 876 20.99 -3.21 -28.91
N THR A 877 19.97 -2.44 -29.30
CA THR A 877 20.09 -0.98 -29.48
C THR A 877 20.29 -0.29 -28.12
N THR A 878 19.44 -0.58 -27.13
CA THR A 878 19.56 -0.03 -25.77
C THR A 878 20.91 -0.37 -25.12
N ALA A 879 21.38 -1.62 -25.26
CA ALA A 879 22.66 -2.04 -24.71
C ALA A 879 23.85 -1.27 -25.33
N ALA A 880 23.85 -1.03 -26.65
CA ALA A 880 24.92 -0.28 -27.32
C ALA A 880 24.88 1.24 -27.02
N GLN A 881 23.68 1.81 -26.90
CA GLN A 881 23.51 3.21 -26.48
C GLN A 881 24.13 3.47 -25.11
N SER A 882 23.94 2.54 -24.16
CA SER A 882 24.51 2.65 -22.80
C SER A 882 26.04 2.81 -22.78
N PHE A 883 26.77 2.28 -23.78
CA PHE A 883 28.20 2.51 -23.91
C PHE A 883 28.52 3.86 -24.55
N THR A 884 27.76 4.25 -25.57
CA THR A 884 28.00 5.43 -26.41
C THR A 884 27.80 6.74 -25.63
N GLU A 885 26.75 6.84 -24.82
CA GLU A 885 26.46 8.03 -24.00
C GLU A 885 27.58 8.29 -22.98
N ALA A 886 28.13 7.22 -22.39
CA ALA A 886 29.21 7.29 -21.41
C ALA A 886 30.61 7.58 -21.99
N MET A 887 30.74 7.67 -23.32
CA MET A 887 31.96 8.18 -23.97
C MET A 887 31.87 9.68 -24.31
N GLN A 888 30.72 10.32 -24.07
CA GLN A 888 30.47 11.75 -24.32
C GLN A 888 30.46 12.61 -23.04
N THR A 889 30.51 11.96 -21.87
CA THR A 889 30.68 12.55 -20.53
C THR A 889 32.07 12.26 -19.98
#